data_AF-D2YAR1-F1
#
_entry.id   AF-D2YAR1-F1
#
_cell.length_a   1.000
_cell.length_b   1.000
_cell.length_c   1.000
_cell.angle_alpha   90.00
_cell.angle_beta   90.00
_cell.angle_gamma   90.00
#
_symmetry.space_group_name_H-M   'P 1'
#
loop_
_entity.id
_entity.type
_entity.pdbx_description
1 polymer ?
#
loop_
_entity_poly.entity_id
_entity_poly.type
_entity_poly.pdbx_seq_one_letter_code
_entity_poly.pdbx_strand_id
1 'polypeptide(L)'
;MARLQFQLQVDGVDDESLVVRGFEGQESLSDSVWRDQPCYGFRYQIDLASAIPGHTAELFVDKTAHLTIVRDGSIAQQINGVIRQFSKGDTGHRHTFYSLTLVPALERLSLRSNSRIFQEQTVPEIISILLQEMGIEDYAFALKRKYEKREFCVQYRETDLHFLHRIAAEEGLVYSHLHEANKHTLLFTDRTDCQPRLANPVPYNSLAGGEINIPYVVGLQLKTTAQVSHTELKDYSFKKPVYGFTQRTQGQEMAYQQTTYEHFDAPGRYKDDATGKAFSQIRLEFLRREAYLAEAKSDQPLLLAGVRFDLQDHLDPAMNRDWLVVQANHQGTQPQALQEDGGSGATTYSNQLKLIPGHITWRARPCVKPQIDAPMIATVVGPLGEEIFCDNFGRVKIHFPWDRYSSSNEKSSCWVRVAQEWAGSQYGSMAIPRVGHEVIVSFLNGDPDQPIITGRTYHATNTSPYSLPDNKTKTVFRTETHQGQGYNELSFEDQAGTEQILLHAQKDFDALIEHDHTEVIRHDQHLTVDNDRFTRIQRNQNLTVEGESRSKIALDSSHEVGSSLQHKVGQRIAVEAGKEISLKSGAKIVVEAGAELTLKAGGSFVKVDAGGVHLVGPAINLNAGGSAGSGSAYGGQIAAVPRMLAQAKPVAESVQPDIAASMQSGAARVIDIAAIPTATPSSSDDTASDEPAAEEKAPERILKSDLLKPSDELEKLASRQASAYRQGNNSEEVRLLQQALIKLGFDLGKAGADGDFGGKTKTAIEQFQKSYQPSHQTHPSYSIGPVDGIVGNGTLLALDEALMDGWVYENDEMDLKWLTVPKGQLTFDAEGNDIEGSPFFSRRVHVPNNNGKVIGNSGITIGRGLDLGNSPTGANGQNPSKLELRSLFHSAGLNPKLSMWLLSVEGKTKSDALDALNSSGLKDDELVITRKQQYIMFNLVYEYLENKTKILVTKRDVQEAYGVVDWDGMPSKIKDVVVDITYRGDSYSKTRMHYVPVLAKAKESGDYNGFTLVMKDTNIWSDVVLTAKNRFLRRWKYLQ
;
A
#
# COMPACT_ATOMS: atom_id res chain seq x y z
N MET A 1 -62.37 23.10 -38.85
CA MET A 1 -61.64 21.81 -38.94
C MET A 1 -60.23 22.07 -39.44
N ALA A 2 -59.21 21.58 -38.75
CA ALA A 2 -57.81 21.63 -39.19
C ALA A 2 -57.52 20.61 -40.31
N ARG A 3 -56.63 20.95 -41.25
CA ARG A 3 -56.15 20.03 -42.29
C ARG A 3 -54.94 19.25 -41.77
N LEU A 4 -55.18 18.05 -41.25
CA LEU A 4 -54.12 17.09 -40.89
C LEU A 4 -53.64 16.30 -42.11
N GLN A 5 -52.32 16.09 -42.20
CA GLN A 5 -51.69 15.18 -43.17
C GLN A 5 -50.49 14.46 -42.53
N PHE A 6 -50.29 13.19 -42.88
CA PHE A 6 -49.10 12.41 -42.52
C PHE A 6 -48.28 12.08 -43.75
N GLN A 7 -46.95 12.20 -43.63
CA GLN A 7 -45.95 11.97 -44.67
C GLN A 7 -44.81 11.13 -44.10
N LEU A 8 -44.17 10.31 -44.94
CA LEU A 8 -42.98 9.54 -44.57
C LEU A 8 -41.93 9.67 -45.68
N GLN A 9 -40.75 10.14 -45.32
CA GLN A 9 -39.56 10.14 -46.18
C GLN A 9 -38.61 9.03 -45.71
N VAL A 10 -37.87 8.40 -46.63
CA VAL A 10 -36.93 7.29 -46.35
C VAL A 10 -35.65 7.49 -47.16
N ASP A 11 -34.49 7.42 -46.52
CA ASP A 11 -33.21 7.78 -47.15
C ASP A 11 -32.85 6.85 -48.33
N GLY A 12 -32.85 7.43 -49.53
CA GLY A 12 -32.58 6.73 -50.80
C GLY A 12 -33.84 6.23 -51.52
N VAL A 13 -35.04 6.57 -51.04
CA VAL A 13 -36.32 6.29 -51.69
C VAL A 13 -36.98 7.61 -52.11
N ASP A 14 -37.68 7.62 -53.24
CA ASP A 14 -38.32 8.82 -53.80
C ASP A 14 -39.58 9.23 -53.01
N ASP A 15 -39.72 10.52 -52.69
CA ASP A 15 -40.73 11.08 -51.79
C ASP A 15 -42.17 10.87 -52.30
N GLU A 16 -42.40 10.91 -53.62
CA GLU A 16 -43.73 10.66 -54.20
C GLU A 16 -44.07 9.15 -54.26
N SER A 17 -43.13 8.26 -53.94
CA SER A 17 -43.33 6.82 -54.09
C SER A 17 -44.09 6.16 -52.94
N LEU A 18 -44.34 6.84 -51.82
CA LEU A 18 -44.96 6.29 -50.61
C LEU A 18 -46.05 7.21 -50.04
N VAL A 19 -47.20 6.64 -49.69
CA VAL A 19 -48.28 7.38 -49.01
C VAL A 19 -48.63 6.70 -47.69
N VAL A 20 -48.63 7.47 -46.59
CA VAL A 20 -49.00 6.99 -45.25
C VAL A 20 -50.51 6.79 -45.16
N ARG A 21 -50.95 5.56 -44.90
CA ARG A 21 -52.37 5.23 -44.60
C ARG A 21 -52.72 5.46 -43.14
N GLY A 22 -51.74 5.28 -42.26
CA GLY A 22 -51.86 5.47 -40.82
C GLY A 22 -50.61 5.01 -40.10
N PHE A 23 -50.57 5.24 -38.79
CA PHE A 23 -49.52 4.73 -37.91
C PHE A 23 -50.06 4.52 -36.50
N GLU A 24 -49.41 3.62 -35.78
CA GLU A 24 -49.59 3.43 -34.35
C GLU A 24 -48.20 3.29 -33.72
N GLY A 25 -47.95 3.97 -32.62
CA GLY A 25 -46.66 3.90 -31.95
C GLY A 25 -46.74 4.09 -30.45
N GLN A 26 -45.68 3.67 -29.77
CA GLN A 26 -45.44 3.96 -28.37
C GLN A 26 -44.09 4.64 -28.21
N GLU A 27 -44.04 5.59 -27.28
CA GLU A 27 -42.82 6.19 -26.74
C GLU A 27 -42.75 5.99 -25.23
N SER A 28 -41.53 5.97 -24.69
CA SER A 28 -41.26 5.77 -23.27
C SER A 28 -39.96 6.42 -22.81
N LEU A 29 -39.92 6.90 -21.56
CA LEU A 29 -38.66 7.24 -20.90
C LEU A 29 -37.86 5.95 -20.63
N SER A 30 -36.73 5.83 -21.31
CA SER A 30 -35.92 4.61 -21.43
C SER A 30 -36.67 3.42 -22.03
N ASP A 31 -37.16 2.48 -21.20
CA ASP A 31 -37.65 1.16 -21.64
C ASP A 31 -39.14 0.95 -21.35
N SER A 32 -39.84 0.33 -22.30
CA SER A 32 -41.19 -0.19 -22.12
C SER A 32 -41.47 -1.41 -23.02
N VAL A 33 -42.70 -1.92 -22.98
CA VAL A 33 -43.18 -3.01 -23.83
C VAL A 33 -44.46 -2.58 -24.53
N TRP A 34 -44.51 -2.76 -25.85
CA TRP A 34 -45.65 -2.45 -26.70
C TRP A 34 -45.96 -3.66 -27.58
N ARG A 35 -47.18 -4.21 -27.46
CA ARG A 35 -47.62 -5.40 -28.22
C ARG A 35 -46.63 -6.57 -28.14
N ASP A 36 -46.17 -6.85 -26.93
CA ASP A 36 -45.18 -7.87 -26.58
C ASP A 36 -43.80 -7.71 -27.28
N GLN A 37 -43.55 -6.55 -27.90
CA GLN A 37 -42.24 -6.12 -28.42
C GLN A 37 -41.61 -5.09 -27.48
N PRO A 38 -40.27 -5.07 -27.34
CA PRO A 38 -39.60 -4.06 -26.55
C PRO A 38 -39.64 -2.68 -27.24
N CYS A 39 -39.86 -1.63 -26.47
CA CYS A 39 -39.79 -0.24 -26.93
C CYS A 39 -38.63 0.45 -26.18
N TYR A 40 -37.67 0.99 -26.93
CA TYR A 40 -36.40 1.49 -26.40
C TYR A 40 -36.27 3.00 -26.62
N GLY A 41 -37.24 3.76 -26.09
CA GLY A 41 -37.44 5.18 -26.36
C GLY A 41 -38.66 5.41 -27.25
N PHE A 42 -38.69 4.81 -28.44
CA PHE A 42 -39.90 4.73 -29.27
C PHE A 42 -39.96 3.47 -30.14
N ARG A 43 -41.18 3.09 -30.55
CA ARG A 43 -41.45 2.10 -31.61
C ARG A 43 -42.76 2.48 -32.31
N TYR A 44 -42.69 2.74 -33.62
CA TYR A 44 -43.84 3.05 -34.47
C TYR A 44 -44.03 1.97 -35.53
N GLN A 45 -45.26 1.48 -35.69
CA GLN A 45 -45.70 0.73 -36.86
C GLN A 45 -46.39 1.69 -37.82
N ILE A 46 -45.92 1.75 -39.07
CA ILE A 46 -46.41 2.68 -40.10
C ILE A 46 -46.96 1.87 -41.27
N ASP A 47 -48.22 2.11 -41.63
CA ASP A 47 -48.90 1.47 -42.76
C ASP A 47 -48.84 2.36 -44.00
N LEU A 48 -48.42 1.78 -45.11
CA LEU A 48 -48.05 2.47 -46.33
C LEU A 48 -48.79 1.90 -47.56
N ALA A 49 -48.90 2.73 -48.59
CA ALA A 49 -49.28 2.33 -49.94
C ALA A 49 -48.31 2.92 -50.97
N SER A 50 -48.07 2.18 -52.05
CA SER A 50 -47.29 2.66 -53.20
C SER A 50 -47.91 2.16 -54.51
N ALA A 51 -47.84 2.98 -55.56
CA ALA A 51 -48.10 2.51 -56.93
C ALA A 51 -46.99 1.58 -57.46
N ILE A 52 -45.82 1.55 -56.80
CA ILE A 52 -44.68 0.71 -57.17
C ILE A 52 -44.77 -0.64 -56.43
N PRO A 53 -44.98 -1.77 -57.13
CA PRO A 53 -45.02 -3.10 -56.51
C PRO A 53 -43.62 -3.69 -56.24
N GLY A 54 -42.57 -3.04 -56.73
CA GLY A 54 -41.19 -3.53 -56.76
C GLY A 54 -40.36 -3.31 -55.49
N HIS A 55 -40.86 -2.57 -54.48
CA HIS A 55 -40.08 -2.25 -53.28
C HIS A 55 -39.62 -3.51 -52.52
N THR A 56 -38.32 -3.59 -52.23
CA THR A 56 -37.64 -4.70 -51.53
C THR A 56 -37.06 -4.24 -50.19
N ALA A 57 -36.79 -5.17 -49.28
CA ALA A 57 -36.23 -4.85 -47.96
C ALA A 57 -34.88 -4.12 -48.00
N GLU A 58 -34.09 -4.28 -49.07
CA GLU A 58 -32.79 -3.61 -49.28
C GLU A 58 -32.91 -2.07 -49.37
N LEU A 59 -34.05 -1.57 -49.84
CA LEU A 59 -34.34 -0.13 -49.93
C LEU A 59 -34.78 0.49 -48.59
N PHE A 60 -35.06 -0.32 -47.56
CA PHE A 60 -35.72 0.13 -46.33
C PHE A 60 -35.01 -0.30 -45.05
N VAL A 61 -34.64 -1.58 -44.89
CA VAL A 61 -34.13 -2.08 -43.60
C VAL A 61 -32.78 -1.45 -43.27
N ASP A 62 -32.63 -1.00 -42.02
CA ASP A 62 -31.50 -0.24 -41.48
C ASP A 62 -31.27 1.15 -42.15
N LYS A 63 -32.21 1.62 -43.00
CA LYS A 63 -32.26 3.01 -43.48
C LYS A 63 -32.90 3.93 -42.45
N THR A 64 -32.49 5.19 -42.50
CA THR A 64 -33.11 6.32 -41.80
C THR A 64 -34.44 6.71 -42.45
N ALA A 65 -35.40 7.14 -41.63
CA ALA A 65 -36.72 7.55 -42.08
C ALA A 65 -37.38 8.58 -41.14
N HIS A 66 -38.26 9.39 -41.72
CA HIS A 66 -38.80 10.62 -41.14
C HIS A 66 -40.33 10.69 -41.26
N LEU A 67 -41.04 10.31 -40.20
CA LEU A 67 -42.51 10.43 -40.12
C LEU A 67 -42.88 11.86 -39.73
N THR A 68 -43.48 12.61 -40.65
CA THR A 68 -43.88 14.00 -40.43
C THR A 68 -45.40 14.11 -40.25
N ILE A 69 -45.81 14.80 -39.18
CA ILE A 69 -47.19 15.17 -38.90
C ILE A 69 -47.37 16.65 -39.27
N VAL A 70 -48.22 16.93 -40.25
CA VAL A 70 -48.57 18.28 -40.73
C VAL A 70 -49.95 18.65 -40.22
N ARG A 71 -50.11 19.87 -39.67
CA ARG A 71 -51.39 20.48 -39.30
C ARG A 71 -51.47 21.86 -39.93
N ASP A 72 -52.52 22.10 -40.73
CA ASP A 72 -52.79 23.38 -41.39
C ASP A 72 -51.63 23.89 -42.27
N GLY A 73 -50.95 22.96 -42.93
CA GLY A 73 -49.79 23.23 -43.80
C GLY A 73 -48.47 23.46 -43.06
N SER A 74 -48.46 23.46 -41.73
CA SER A 74 -47.25 23.57 -40.90
C SER A 74 -46.85 22.21 -40.31
N ILE A 75 -45.56 21.96 -40.18
CA ILE A 75 -45.06 20.78 -39.45
C ILE A 75 -45.42 20.94 -37.97
N ALA A 76 -46.20 19.99 -37.45
CA ALA A 76 -46.64 19.95 -36.06
C ALA A 76 -45.82 18.97 -35.20
N GLN A 77 -45.24 17.94 -35.81
CA GLN A 77 -44.24 17.06 -35.20
C GLN A 77 -43.46 16.30 -36.28
N GLN A 78 -42.23 15.89 -35.98
CA GLN A 78 -41.48 14.89 -36.75
C GLN A 78 -40.99 13.77 -35.83
N ILE A 79 -40.97 12.53 -36.33
CA ILE A 79 -40.40 11.37 -35.65
C ILE A 79 -39.37 10.75 -36.59
N ASN A 80 -38.10 10.81 -36.18
CA ASN A 80 -36.95 10.40 -36.98
C ASN A 80 -36.35 9.14 -36.36
N GLY A 81 -36.08 8.12 -37.17
CA GLY A 81 -35.55 6.85 -36.68
C GLY A 81 -34.93 5.99 -37.77
N VAL A 82 -34.67 4.73 -37.44
CA VAL A 82 -34.16 3.69 -38.32
C VAL A 82 -35.24 2.62 -38.52
N ILE A 83 -35.37 2.11 -39.74
CA ILE A 83 -36.35 1.07 -40.06
C ILE A 83 -35.84 -0.30 -39.61
N ARG A 84 -36.48 -0.85 -38.57
CA ARG A 84 -36.16 -2.14 -37.96
C ARG A 84 -36.61 -3.33 -38.79
N GLN A 85 -37.76 -3.19 -39.43
CA GLN A 85 -38.45 -4.23 -40.19
C GLN A 85 -39.25 -3.57 -41.32
N PHE A 86 -39.25 -4.20 -42.49
CA PHE A 86 -40.07 -3.85 -43.64
C PHE A 86 -40.86 -5.08 -44.08
N SER A 87 -42.16 -4.91 -44.35
CA SER A 87 -43.07 -5.97 -44.74
C SER A 87 -43.83 -5.56 -46.00
N LYS A 88 -43.84 -6.42 -47.02
CA LYS A 88 -44.72 -6.28 -48.19
C LYS A 88 -45.99 -7.10 -47.98
N GLY A 89 -47.15 -6.44 -48.09
CA GLY A 89 -48.47 -7.06 -48.04
C GLY A 89 -49.08 -7.24 -49.44
N ASP A 90 -50.41 -7.26 -49.47
CA ASP A 90 -51.17 -7.49 -50.70
C ASP A 90 -50.94 -6.42 -51.78
N THR A 91 -50.99 -6.87 -53.03
CA THR A 91 -51.03 -6.00 -54.21
C THR A 91 -52.48 -5.83 -54.64
N GLY A 92 -53.06 -4.66 -54.34
CA GLY A 92 -54.40 -4.27 -54.78
C GLY A 92 -54.44 -3.79 -56.24
N HIS A 93 -55.57 -3.20 -56.65
CA HIS A 93 -55.77 -2.84 -58.06
C HIS A 93 -54.85 -1.72 -58.56
N ARG A 94 -54.58 -0.70 -57.72
CA ARG A 94 -53.69 0.44 -58.04
C ARG A 94 -52.48 0.55 -57.12
N HIS A 95 -52.54 -0.05 -55.93
CA HIS A 95 -51.56 0.13 -54.87
C HIS A 95 -51.09 -1.22 -54.31
N THR A 96 -49.79 -1.35 -54.07
CA THR A 96 -49.25 -2.38 -53.18
C THR A 96 -49.18 -1.83 -51.76
N PHE A 97 -49.62 -2.62 -50.79
CA PHE A 97 -49.53 -2.26 -49.39
C PHE A 97 -48.20 -2.71 -48.78
N TYR A 98 -47.63 -1.84 -47.96
CA TYR A 98 -46.40 -2.09 -47.22
C TYR A 98 -46.62 -1.67 -45.77
N SER A 99 -45.84 -2.23 -44.85
CA SER A 99 -45.75 -1.69 -43.49
C SER A 99 -44.33 -1.80 -42.97
N LEU A 100 -43.93 -0.86 -42.13
CA LEU A 100 -42.60 -0.84 -41.54
C LEU A 100 -42.62 -0.46 -40.07
N THR A 101 -41.57 -0.86 -39.37
CA THR A 101 -41.39 -0.60 -37.94
C THR A 101 -40.22 0.37 -37.76
N LEU A 102 -40.50 1.60 -37.33
CA LEU A 102 -39.53 2.66 -37.07
C LEU A 102 -39.13 2.65 -35.59
N VAL A 103 -37.82 2.66 -35.31
CA VAL A 103 -37.22 2.58 -33.96
C VAL A 103 -36.03 3.54 -33.85
N PRO A 104 -35.55 3.93 -32.66
CA PRO A 104 -34.33 4.71 -32.55
C PRO A 104 -33.10 3.89 -32.96
N ALA A 105 -32.06 4.57 -33.45
CA ALA A 105 -30.79 3.94 -33.81
C ALA A 105 -30.16 3.15 -32.64
N LEU A 106 -30.50 3.54 -31.40
CA LEU A 106 -30.17 2.83 -30.15
C LEU A 106 -30.52 1.33 -30.17
N GLU A 107 -31.57 0.91 -30.89
CA GLU A 107 -31.95 -0.51 -30.98
C GLU A 107 -30.88 -1.37 -31.68
N ARG A 108 -29.93 -0.78 -32.43
CA ARG A 108 -28.76 -1.51 -32.96
C ARG A 108 -27.93 -2.18 -31.86
N LEU A 109 -27.87 -1.60 -30.65
CA LEU A 109 -27.19 -2.22 -29.49
C LEU A 109 -27.88 -3.52 -29.00
N SER A 110 -29.10 -3.83 -29.45
CA SER A 110 -29.74 -5.12 -29.18
C SER A 110 -29.15 -6.28 -30.01
N LEU A 111 -28.44 -5.97 -31.10
CA LEU A 111 -27.94 -6.94 -32.08
C LEU A 111 -26.54 -7.46 -31.79
N ARG A 112 -25.76 -6.79 -30.93
CA ARG A 112 -24.41 -7.22 -30.53
C ARG A 112 -24.39 -7.61 -29.06
N SER A 113 -23.81 -8.77 -28.77
CA SER A 113 -23.57 -9.31 -27.42
C SER A 113 -22.07 -9.55 -27.23
N ASN A 114 -21.57 -9.30 -26.02
CA ASN A 114 -20.14 -9.23 -25.77
C ASN A 114 -19.76 -9.68 -24.35
N SER A 115 -18.48 -9.96 -24.14
CA SER A 115 -17.86 -10.09 -22.81
C SER A 115 -16.58 -9.24 -22.79
N ARG A 116 -16.54 -8.20 -21.96
CA ARG A 116 -15.42 -7.25 -21.89
C ARG A 116 -15.40 -6.46 -20.58
N ILE A 117 -14.26 -5.84 -20.32
CA ILE A 117 -13.95 -5.11 -19.08
C ILE A 117 -13.76 -3.63 -19.40
N PHE A 118 -14.37 -2.76 -18.60
CA PHE A 118 -14.13 -1.32 -18.55
C PHE A 118 -13.51 -0.96 -17.19
N GLN A 119 -12.56 -0.02 -17.16
CA GLN A 119 -11.81 0.36 -15.96
C GLN A 119 -11.47 1.85 -15.99
N GLU A 120 -11.42 2.48 -14.82
CA GLU A 120 -11.12 3.91 -14.64
C GLU A 120 -12.00 4.83 -15.51
N GLN A 121 -13.24 4.40 -15.76
CA GLN A 121 -14.24 5.10 -16.55
C GLN A 121 -15.53 5.27 -15.74
N THR A 122 -16.18 6.41 -15.94
CA THR A 122 -17.54 6.71 -15.48
C THR A 122 -18.57 6.05 -16.40
N VAL A 123 -19.80 5.87 -15.91
CA VAL A 123 -20.87 5.29 -16.74
C VAL A 123 -21.19 6.11 -17.99
N PRO A 124 -21.22 7.47 -18.00
CA PRO A 124 -21.36 8.25 -19.23
C PRO A 124 -20.24 8.03 -20.26
N GLU A 125 -18.99 7.83 -19.84
CA GLU A 125 -17.87 7.46 -20.73
C GLU A 125 -18.10 6.07 -21.35
N ILE A 126 -18.51 5.07 -20.53
CA ILE A 126 -18.82 3.72 -21.00
C ILE A 126 -19.99 3.73 -22.00
N ILE A 127 -21.08 4.45 -21.69
CA ILE A 127 -22.24 4.60 -22.59
C ILE A 127 -21.84 5.27 -23.91
N SER A 128 -20.97 6.29 -23.87
CA SER A 128 -20.44 6.94 -25.07
C SER A 128 -19.71 5.95 -25.99
N ILE A 129 -18.87 5.07 -25.42
CA ILE A 129 -18.15 4.03 -26.18
C ILE A 129 -19.14 3.07 -26.86
N LEU A 130 -20.17 2.61 -26.14
CA LEU A 130 -21.19 1.71 -26.70
C LEU A 130 -21.90 2.33 -27.92
N LEU A 131 -22.27 3.62 -27.82
CA LEU A 131 -22.98 4.35 -28.88
C LEU A 131 -22.09 4.61 -30.11
N GLN A 132 -20.86 5.08 -29.90
CA GLN A 132 -19.90 5.35 -30.96
C GLN A 132 -19.52 4.07 -31.74
N GLU A 133 -19.37 2.94 -31.05
CA GLU A 133 -19.13 1.62 -31.67
C GLU A 133 -20.29 1.12 -32.58
N MET A 134 -21.46 1.77 -32.54
CA MET A 134 -22.61 1.52 -33.43
C MET A 134 -22.90 2.66 -34.42
N GLY A 135 -22.01 3.65 -34.51
CA GLY A 135 -22.22 4.83 -35.37
C GLY A 135 -23.36 5.73 -34.90
N ILE A 136 -23.62 5.78 -33.59
CA ILE A 136 -24.62 6.68 -32.99
C ILE A 136 -23.87 7.89 -32.44
N GLU A 137 -23.82 8.97 -33.22
CA GLU A 137 -23.09 10.21 -32.86
C GLU A 137 -24.00 11.26 -32.20
N ASP A 138 -25.29 11.30 -32.56
CA ASP A 138 -26.28 12.22 -31.99
C ASP A 138 -26.76 11.76 -30.59
N TYR A 139 -25.93 11.99 -29.57
CA TYR A 139 -26.31 11.81 -28.16
C TYR A 139 -25.80 12.94 -27.26
N ALA A 140 -26.47 13.16 -26.14
CA ALA A 140 -26.16 14.22 -25.18
C ALA A 140 -26.38 13.78 -23.72
N PHE A 141 -25.65 14.39 -22.79
CA PHE A 141 -25.75 14.12 -21.35
C PHE A 141 -26.07 15.43 -20.60
N ALA A 142 -27.32 15.59 -20.16
CA ALA A 142 -27.77 16.70 -19.33
C ALA A 142 -27.92 16.25 -17.87
N LEU A 143 -26.80 16.24 -17.15
CA LEU A 143 -26.66 15.65 -15.80
C LEU A 143 -26.43 16.72 -14.73
N LYS A 144 -26.97 16.54 -13.53
CA LYS A 144 -26.73 17.40 -12.36
C LYS A 144 -25.74 16.80 -11.36
N ARG A 145 -25.63 15.47 -11.30
CA ARG A 145 -24.79 14.73 -10.35
C ARG A 145 -23.38 14.54 -10.94
N LYS A 146 -22.35 14.50 -10.07
CA LYS A 146 -21.02 14.00 -10.46
C LYS A 146 -21.04 12.47 -10.46
N TYR A 147 -20.38 11.87 -11.45
CA TYR A 147 -20.25 10.43 -11.62
C TYR A 147 -18.80 10.06 -11.30
N GLU A 148 -18.59 9.03 -10.48
CA GLU A 148 -17.25 8.55 -10.14
C GLU A 148 -16.79 7.46 -11.13
N LYS A 149 -15.47 7.33 -11.29
CA LYS A 149 -14.85 6.29 -12.13
C LYS A 149 -14.96 4.93 -11.43
N ARG A 150 -15.30 3.88 -12.18
CA ARG A 150 -15.36 2.50 -11.68
C ARG A 150 -13.97 1.84 -11.86
N GLU A 151 -13.36 1.40 -10.76
CA GLU A 151 -12.09 0.60 -10.77
C GLU A 151 -12.22 -0.64 -11.68
N PHE A 152 -13.44 -1.20 -11.75
CA PHE A 152 -13.77 -2.37 -12.56
C PHE A 152 -15.26 -2.37 -12.89
N CYS A 153 -15.63 -2.56 -14.16
CA CYS A 153 -17.00 -2.81 -14.57
C CYS A 153 -17.05 -3.74 -15.79
N VAL A 154 -17.74 -4.86 -15.67
CA VAL A 154 -17.77 -5.93 -16.67
C VAL A 154 -19.12 -5.98 -17.37
N GLN A 155 -19.06 -6.04 -18.70
CA GLN A 155 -20.13 -6.56 -19.56
C GLN A 155 -19.86 -8.05 -19.74
N TYR A 156 -20.81 -8.93 -19.42
CA TYR A 156 -20.58 -10.38 -19.51
C TYR A 156 -21.78 -11.11 -20.12
N ARG A 157 -21.56 -11.69 -21.31
CA ARG A 157 -22.56 -12.48 -22.08
C ARG A 157 -23.91 -11.78 -22.31
N GLU A 158 -23.93 -10.45 -22.29
CA GLU A 158 -25.13 -9.63 -22.42
C GLU A 158 -25.02 -8.68 -23.64
N THR A 159 -26.17 -8.29 -24.21
CA THR A 159 -26.22 -7.32 -25.30
C THR A 159 -25.73 -5.95 -24.83
N ASP A 160 -25.14 -5.16 -25.73
CA ASP A 160 -24.70 -3.80 -25.39
C ASP A 160 -25.86 -2.95 -24.86
N LEU A 161 -27.09 -3.17 -25.36
CA LEU A 161 -28.28 -2.47 -24.91
C LEU A 161 -28.66 -2.87 -23.48
N HIS A 162 -28.62 -4.16 -23.15
CA HIS A 162 -28.89 -4.63 -21.78
C HIS A 162 -27.83 -4.13 -20.80
N PHE A 163 -26.56 -4.14 -21.22
CA PHE A 163 -25.46 -3.56 -20.45
C PHE A 163 -25.68 -2.06 -20.20
N LEU A 164 -26.02 -1.29 -21.25
CA LEU A 164 -26.35 0.14 -21.18
C LEU A 164 -27.53 0.39 -20.22
N HIS A 165 -28.65 -0.32 -20.37
CA HIS A 165 -29.81 -0.19 -19.48
C HIS A 165 -29.46 -0.50 -18.03
N ARG A 166 -28.66 -1.55 -17.80
CA ARG A 166 -28.21 -1.96 -16.47
C ARG A 166 -27.37 -0.88 -15.80
N ILE A 167 -26.30 -0.40 -16.44
CA ILE A 167 -25.43 0.63 -15.83
C ILE A 167 -26.13 1.99 -15.74
N ALA A 168 -27.02 2.31 -16.69
CA ALA A 168 -27.88 3.49 -16.60
C ALA A 168 -28.80 3.43 -15.38
N ALA A 169 -29.49 2.30 -15.15
CA ALA A 169 -30.40 2.14 -14.02
C ALA A 169 -29.70 2.06 -12.66
N GLU A 170 -28.50 1.45 -12.59
CA GLU A 170 -27.63 1.50 -11.41
C GLU A 170 -27.30 2.95 -11.01
N GLU A 171 -27.00 3.81 -11.99
CA GLU A 171 -26.70 5.23 -11.79
C GLU A 171 -27.93 6.16 -11.85
N GLY A 172 -29.14 5.60 -11.96
CA GLY A 172 -30.41 6.33 -12.02
C GLY A 172 -30.66 7.15 -13.29
N LEU A 173 -29.84 6.99 -14.32
CA LEU A 173 -30.01 7.64 -15.62
C LEU A 173 -31.30 7.19 -16.31
N VAL A 174 -31.96 8.11 -17.00
CA VAL A 174 -33.03 7.84 -17.98
C VAL A 174 -32.73 8.56 -19.28
N TYR A 175 -33.27 8.08 -20.39
CA TYR A 175 -33.14 8.74 -21.69
C TYR A 175 -34.47 9.07 -22.36
N SER A 176 -34.46 10.12 -23.17
CA SER A 176 -35.52 10.56 -24.08
C SER A 176 -34.92 10.85 -25.45
N HIS A 177 -35.77 11.04 -26.47
CA HIS A 177 -35.36 11.41 -27.81
C HIS A 177 -35.81 12.83 -28.16
N LEU A 178 -34.89 13.64 -28.64
CA LEU A 178 -35.19 14.95 -29.22
C LEU A 178 -35.24 14.79 -30.73
N HIS A 179 -36.39 15.06 -31.35
CA HIS A 179 -36.53 15.05 -32.80
C HIS A 179 -36.29 16.45 -33.36
N GLU A 180 -35.26 16.56 -34.21
CA GLU A 180 -34.87 17.77 -34.93
C GLU A 180 -35.10 17.56 -36.43
N ALA A 181 -34.88 18.58 -37.28
CA ALA A 181 -34.98 18.39 -38.73
C ALA A 181 -34.02 17.26 -39.19
N ASN A 182 -34.59 16.20 -39.75
CA ASN A 182 -33.92 15.02 -40.30
C ASN A 182 -33.05 14.19 -39.32
N LYS A 183 -33.14 14.36 -37.99
CA LYS A 183 -32.38 13.54 -37.02
C LYS A 183 -33.04 13.35 -35.65
N HIS A 184 -32.54 12.41 -34.84
CA HIS A 184 -32.97 12.21 -33.46
C HIS A 184 -31.76 12.18 -32.51
N THR A 185 -31.75 13.09 -31.54
CA THR A 185 -30.70 13.17 -30.52
C THR A 185 -31.11 12.36 -29.28
N LEU A 186 -30.27 11.42 -28.85
CA LEU A 186 -30.48 10.61 -27.64
C LEU A 186 -30.03 11.39 -26.39
N LEU A 187 -30.98 11.90 -25.60
CA LEU A 187 -30.70 12.71 -24.42
C LEU A 187 -30.74 11.87 -23.14
N PHE A 188 -29.60 11.71 -22.47
CA PHE A 188 -29.53 11.14 -21.12
C PHE A 188 -29.67 12.23 -20.05
N THR A 189 -30.44 11.92 -19.00
CA THR A 189 -30.68 12.81 -17.85
C THR A 189 -30.66 12.02 -16.53
N ASP A 190 -30.40 12.71 -15.42
CA ASP A 190 -30.49 12.17 -14.07
C ASP A 190 -31.55 12.87 -13.19
N ARG A 191 -32.28 13.82 -13.78
CA ARG A 191 -33.19 14.76 -13.09
C ARG A 191 -34.27 15.28 -14.04
N THR A 192 -35.50 15.44 -13.55
CA THR A 192 -36.63 15.98 -14.33
C THR A 192 -36.44 17.45 -14.72
N ASP A 193 -35.60 18.22 -14.01
CA ASP A 193 -35.23 19.59 -14.41
C ASP A 193 -34.25 19.66 -15.60
N CYS A 194 -33.73 18.53 -16.09
CA CYS A 194 -32.95 18.43 -17.33
C CYS A 194 -33.77 17.97 -18.56
N GLN A 195 -35.03 17.60 -18.38
CA GLN A 195 -35.90 17.15 -19.48
C GLN A 195 -36.50 18.34 -20.27
N PRO A 196 -36.75 18.21 -21.58
CA PRO A 196 -37.29 19.28 -22.42
C PRO A 196 -38.68 19.72 -21.96
N ARG A 197 -39.03 20.99 -22.17
CA ARG A 197 -40.33 21.57 -21.77
C ARG A 197 -40.98 22.30 -22.94
N LEU A 198 -42.29 22.13 -23.12
CA LEU A 198 -43.08 22.93 -24.06
C LEU A 198 -43.09 24.41 -23.61
N ALA A 199 -42.85 25.32 -24.55
CA ALA A 199 -42.81 26.76 -24.28
C ALA A 199 -44.20 27.35 -23.93
N ASN A 200 -45.27 26.71 -24.41
CA ASN A 200 -46.65 27.12 -24.16
C ASN A 200 -47.38 26.04 -23.32
N PRO A 201 -48.26 26.44 -22.38
CA PRO A 201 -49.16 25.51 -21.69
C PRO A 201 -50.09 24.77 -22.65
N VAL A 202 -50.59 23.61 -22.23
CA VAL A 202 -51.60 22.84 -22.95
C VAL A 202 -52.95 22.99 -22.23
N PRO A 203 -54.01 23.47 -22.89
CA PRO A 203 -55.32 23.64 -22.27
C PRO A 203 -56.02 22.28 -22.09
N TYR A 204 -56.83 22.18 -21.04
CA TYR A 204 -57.78 21.10 -20.83
C TYR A 204 -59.16 21.49 -21.37
N ASN A 205 -59.82 20.57 -22.09
CA ASN A 205 -61.18 20.79 -22.57
C ASN A 205 -62.00 19.49 -22.54
N SER A 206 -62.94 19.41 -21.60
CA SER A 206 -63.91 18.31 -21.48
C SER A 206 -65.25 18.55 -22.19
N LEU A 207 -65.39 19.62 -22.99
CA LEU A 207 -66.64 19.96 -23.67
C LEU A 207 -66.81 19.16 -24.98
N ALA A 208 -67.75 18.21 -24.97
CA ALA A 208 -68.19 17.52 -26.18
C ALA A 208 -68.93 18.50 -27.12
N GLY A 209 -68.25 18.97 -28.16
CA GLY A 209 -68.84 19.77 -29.25
C GLY A 209 -68.32 21.21 -29.40
N GLY A 210 -67.32 21.64 -28.63
CA GLY A 210 -66.65 22.93 -28.86
C GLY A 210 -65.54 22.82 -29.91
N GLU A 211 -65.57 23.67 -30.96
CA GLU A 211 -64.50 23.70 -31.97
C GLU A 211 -63.30 24.53 -31.46
N ILE A 212 -62.36 23.86 -30.77
CA ILE A 212 -61.08 24.45 -30.37
C ILE A 212 -60.06 24.20 -31.49
N ASN A 213 -59.47 25.27 -32.02
CA ASN A 213 -58.51 25.19 -33.14
C ASN A 213 -57.09 24.77 -32.71
N ILE A 214 -56.72 25.00 -31.45
CA ILE A 214 -55.44 24.58 -30.86
C ILE A 214 -55.54 23.16 -30.25
N PRO A 215 -54.43 22.39 -30.15
CA PRO A 215 -54.47 21.08 -29.52
C PRO A 215 -54.66 21.16 -27.99
N TYR A 216 -55.33 20.17 -27.40
CA TYR A 216 -55.78 20.17 -26.01
C TYR A 216 -55.77 18.78 -25.36
N VAL A 217 -55.88 18.72 -24.03
CA VAL A 217 -56.13 17.48 -23.26
C VAL A 217 -57.63 17.31 -23.05
N VAL A 218 -58.22 16.20 -23.49
CA VAL A 218 -59.68 15.95 -23.46
C VAL A 218 -60.15 15.16 -22.23
N GLY A 219 -59.23 14.51 -21.53
CA GLY A 219 -59.52 13.78 -20.29
C GLY A 219 -58.24 13.44 -19.55
N LEU A 220 -58.31 13.46 -18.22
CA LEU A 220 -57.20 13.18 -17.30
C LEU A 220 -57.71 12.44 -16.06
N GLN A 221 -57.05 11.35 -15.68
CA GLN A 221 -57.40 10.51 -14.54
C GLN A 221 -56.18 10.33 -13.63
N LEU A 222 -56.21 10.94 -12.43
CA LEU A 222 -55.19 10.75 -11.41
C LEU A 222 -55.38 9.40 -10.68
N LYS A 223 -54.28 8.72 -10.39
CA LYS A 223 -54.19 7.46 -9.65
C LYS A 223 -53.04 7.56 -8.64
N THR A 224 -53.36 7.26 -7.37
CA THR A 224 -52.38 7.23 -6.27
C THR A 224 -52.28 5.80 -5.73
N THR A 225 -51.06 5.32 -5.51
CA THR A 225 -50.78 3.92 -5.13
C THR A 225 -49.83 3.87 -3.94
N ALA A 226 -50.14 3.07 -2.92
CA ALA A 226 -49.20 2.78 -1.83
C ALA A 226 -47.98 2.00 -2.36
N GLN A 227 -46.78 2.46 -2.03
CA GLN A 227 -45.50 1.90 -2.49
C GLN A 227 -44.53 1.75 -1.32
N VAL A 228 -43.32 1.24 -1.59
CA VAL A 228 -42.19 1.22 -0.63
C VAL A 228 -42.05 2.60 0.03
N SER A 229 -41.89 2.60 1.36
CA SER A 229 -41.80 3.82 2.16
C SER A 229 -40.37 4.29 2.42
N HIS A 230 -39.41 3.36 2.44
CA HIS A 230 -37.99 3.63 2.61
C HIS A 230 -37.13 2.46 2.11
N THR A 231 -35.89 2.76 1.74
CA THR A 231 -34.84 1.79 1.43
C THR A 231 -33.82 1.75 2.56
N GLU A 232 -33.27 0.57 2.84
CA GLU A 232 -32.01 0.41 3.58
C GLU A 232 -31.07 -0.50 2.78
N LEU A 233 -30.00 0.08 2.23
CA LEU A 233 -28.98 -0.65 1.49
C LEU A 233 -27.77 -0.92 2.40
N LYS A 234 -27.05 -2.01 2.15
CA LYS A 234 -25.82 -2.35 2.89
C LYS A 234 -24.74 -2.97 2.00
N ASP A 235 -23.47 -2.65 2.24
CA ASP A 235 -22.33 -3.23 1.53
C ASP A 235 -21.17 -3.53 2.52
N TYR A 236 -20.07 -4.09 2.01
CA TYR A 236 -18.84 -4.41 2.74
C TYR A 236 -17.62 -3.93 1.94
N SER A 237 -16.58 -3.49 2.67
CA SER A 237 -15.27 -3.20 2.09
C SER A 237 -14.17 -3.77 2.98
N PHE A 238 -13.30 -4.62 2.42
CA PHE A 238 -12.13 -5.14 3.14
C PHE A 238 -11.13 -4.05 3.53
N LYS A 239 -11.18 -2.88 2.87
CA LYS A 239 -10.39 -1.68 3.23
C LYS A 239 -10.94 -0.95 4.47
N LYS A 240 -12.17 -1.23 4.90
CA LYS A 240 -12.83 -0.67 6.10
C LYS A 240 -13.75 -1.73 6.77
N PRO A 241 -13.23 -2.88 7.22
CA PRO A 241 -14.04 -4.08 7.49
C PRO A 241 -14.99 -3.98 8.69
N VAL A 242 -14.75 -3.04 9.60
CA VAL A 242 -15.63 -2.74 10.76
C VAL A 242 -16.76 -1.77 10.39
N TYR A 243 -16.61 -1.02 9.29
CA TYR A 243 -17.60 -0.03 8.87
C TYR A 243 -18.74 -0.70 8.08
N GLY A 244 -19.97 -0.53 8.56
CA GLY A 244 -21.12 -1.31 8.09
C GLY A 244 -21.73 -0.89 6.75
N PHE A 245 -21.35 0.27 6.20
CA PHE A 245 -21.89 0.84 4.94
C PHE A 245 -23.43 0.79 4.80
N THR A 246 -24.18 0.90 5.90
CA THR A 246 -25.64 0.99 5.86
C THR A 246 -26.07 2.38 5.40
N GLN A 247 -26.91 2.48 4.35
CA GLN A 247 -27.46 3.74 3.85
C GLN A 247 -28.99 3.66 3.71
N ARG A 248 -29.69 4.46 4.52
CA ARG A 248 -31.16 4.48 4.62
C ARG A 248 -31.73 5.77 4.05
N THR A 249 -32.79 5.66 3.23
CA THR A 249 -33.48 6.80 2.62
C THR A 249 -34.98 6.67 2.81
N GLN A 250 -35.63 7.72 3.33
CA GLN A 250 -37.08 7.77 3.54
C GLN A 250 -37.79 8.47 2.36
N GLY A 251 -38.94 7.93 1.96
CA GLY A 251 -39.78 8.51 0.91
C GLY A 251 -40.45 9.81 1.34
N GLN A 252 -40.97 10.54 0.34
CA GLN A 252 -41.78 11.74 0.52
C GLN A 252 -43.19 11.52 -0.04
N GLU A 253 -44.12 12.40 0.33
CA GLU A 253 -45.51 12.40 -0.16
C GLU A 253 -46.23 11.06 0.06
N MET A 254 -46.33 10.67 1.35
CA MET A 254 -46.81 9.34 1.80
C MET A 254 -48.04 9.38 2.73
N ALA A 255 -48.79 10.49 2.78
CA ALA A 255 -49.88 10.68 3.75
C ALA A 255 -51.03 9.65 3.68
N TYR A 256 -51.12 8.89 2.58
CA TYR A 256 -52.10 7.82 2.34
C TYR A 256 -51.58 6.40 2.67
N GLN A 257 -50.35 6.25 3.17
CA GLN A 257 -49.73 4.94 3.42
C GLN A 257 -48.94 4.87 4.73
N GLN A 258 -48.62 3.66 5.17
CA GLN A 258 -47.73 3.46 6.32
C GLN A 258 -46.27 3.77 5.94
N THR A 259 -45.49 4.20 6.94
CA THR A 259 -44.06 4.52 6.84
C THR A 259 -43.15 3.30 7.01
N THR A 260 -43.72 2.12 7.26
CA THR A 260 -43.04 0.87 7.65
C THR A 260 -42.75 -0.11 6.51
N TYR A 261 -43.19 0.16 5.28
CA TYR A 261 -42.92 -0.69 4.11
C TYR A 261 -41.47 -0.54 3.62
N GLU A 262 -40.56 -1.27 4.27
CA GLU A 262 -39.12 -1.28 4.00
C GLU A 262 -38.76 -2.06 2.71
N HIS A 263 -37.72 -1.58 2.01
CA HIS A 263 -36.97 -2.36 1.02
C HIS A 263 -35.50 -2.49 1.50
N PHE A 264 -35.12 -3.67 1.96
CA PHE A 264 -33.73 -4.00 2.33
C PHE A 264 -33.02 -4.75 1.20
N ASP A 265 -31.75 -4.42 0.92
CA ASP A 265 -30.95 -5.07 -0.13
C ASP A 265 -29.43 -5.00 0.15
N ALA A 266 -28.70 -6.05 -0.23
CA ALA A 266 -27.26 -6.16 -0.07
C ALA A 266 -26.66 -7.19 -1.08
N PRO A 267 -25.52 -6.89 -1.74
CA PRO A 267 -24.66 -5.72 -1.57
C PRO A 267 -25.16 -4.47 -2.30
N GLY A 268 -25.07 -3.31 -1.65
CA GLY A 268 -25.49 -2.02 -2.19
C GLY A 268 -24.63 -1.46 -3.33
N ARG A 269 -23.45 -2.05 -3.62
CA ARG A 269 -22.46 -1.65 -4.63
C ARG A 269 -21.86 -0.24 -4.45
N TYR A 270 -21.45 0.11 -3.23
CA TYR A 270 -20.73 1.35 -2.94
C TYR A 270 -19.69 1.14 -1.83
N LYS A 271 -18.55 1.84 -1.92
CA LYS A 271 -17.44 1.75 -0.95
C LYS A 271 -17.18 3.07 -0.19
N ASP A 272 -18.13 4.00 -0.31
CA ASP A 272 -18.21 5.30 0.34
C ASP A 272 -19.68 5.71 0.57
N ASP A 273 -19.90 6.72 1.41
CA ASP A 273 -21.25 7.15 1.81
C ASP A 273 -21.94 8.10 0.82
N ALA A 274 -21.19 8.80 -0.05
CA ALA A 274 -21.78 9.72 -1.03
C ALA A 274 -22.44 8.94 -2.16
N THR A 275 -21.72 7.96 -2.72
CA THR A 275 -22.26 7.01 -3.70
C THR A 275 -23.43 6.22 -3.10
N GLY A 276 -23.28 5.71 -1.86
CA GLY A 276 -24.32 4.92 -1.22
C GLY A 276 -25.63 5.65 -0.93
N LYS A 277 -25.55 6.93 -0.52
CA LYS A 277 -26.75 7.79 -0.38
C LYS A 277 -27.45 7.99 -1.72
N ALA A 278 -26.67 8.24 -2.78
CA ALA A 278 -27.23 8.40 -4.12
C ALA A 278 -27.90 7.11 -4.62
N PHE A 279 -27.28 5.94 -4.43
CA PHE A 279 -27.83 4.66 -4.86
C PHE A 279 -29.11 4.28 -4.08
N SER A 280 -29.14 4.55 -2.76
CA SER A 280 -30.36 4.33 -1.95
C SER A 280 -31.50 5.27 -2.37
N GLN A 281 -31.20 6.54 -2.65
CA GLN A 281 -32.16 7.49 -3.23
C GLN A 281 -32.69 7.03 -4.61
N ILE A 282 -31.81 6.63 -5.53
CA ILE A 282 -32.19 6.15 -6.87
C ILE A 282 -33.07 4.90 -6.78
N ARG A 283 -32.73 3.94 -5.92
CA ARG A 283 -33.53 2.72 -5.73
C ARG A 283 -34.92 3.05 -5.18
N LEU A 284 -35.02 3.97 -4.21
CA LEU A 284 -36.30 4.41 -3.65
C LEU A 284 -37.14 5.18 -4.67
N GLU A 285 -36.53 6.07 -5.45
CA GLU A 285 -37.20 6.81 -6.52
C GLU A 285 -37.75 5.87 -7.60
N PHE A 286 -36.99 4.83 -8.00
CA PHE A 286 -37.51 3.76 -8.87
C PHE A 286 -38.72 3.04 -8.23
N LEU A 287 -38.60 2.58 -6.98
CA LEU A 287 -39.66 1.86 -6.27
C LEU A 287 -40.92 2.70 -6.03
N ARG A 288 -40.80 4.04 -6.05
CA ARG A 288 -41.92 4.98 -5.90
C ARG A 288 -42.34 5.67 -7.20
N ARG A 289 -41.72 5.38 -8.35
CA ARG A 289 -41.96 6.12 -9.61
C ARG A 289 -43.40 6.07 -10.13
N GLU A 290 -44.19 5.08 -9.71
CA GLU A 290 -45.62 4.93 -10.04
C GLU A 290 -46.55 5.14 -8.82
N ALA A 291 -46.06 5.75 -7.73
CA ALA A 291 -46.88 6.09 -6.55
C ALA A 291 -47.93 7.18 -6.87
N TYR A 292 -47.60 8.09 -7.79
CA TYR A 292 -48.47 9.13 -8.33
C TYR A 292 -48.43 9.06 -9.86
N LEU A 293 -49.56 8.80 -10.49
CA LEU A 293 -49.68 8.62 -11.93
C LEU A 293 -50.93 9.32 -12.45
N ALA A 294 -50.86 10.01 -13.58
CA ALA A 294 -52.06 10.43 -14.32
C ALA A 294 -52.10 9.82 -15.72
N GLU A 295 -53.25 9.28 -16.10
CA GLU A 295 -53.53 8.79 -17.45
C GLU A 295 -54.36 9.84 -18.19
N ALA A 296 -53.93 10.26 -19.38
CA ALA A 296 -54.54 11.38 -20.11
C ALA A 296 -54.75 11.07 -21.61
N LYS A 297 -55.64 11.83 -22.26
CA LYS A 297 -55.93 11.75 -23.70
C LYS A 297 -55.83 13.14 -24.33
N SER A 298 -55.20 13.25 -25.50
CA SER A 298 -54.96 14.55 -26.17
C SER A 298 -54.87 14.40 -27.70
N ASP A 299 -54.97 15.51 -28.44
CA ASP A 299 -54.60 15.63 -29.86
C ASP A 299 -53.27 16.40 -30.08
N GLN A 300 -52.55 16.76 -29.01
CA GLN A 300 -51.30 17.54 -29.06
C GLN A 300 -50.10 16.70 -29.53
N PRO A 301 -49.55 16.91 -30.75
CA PRO A 301 -48.46 16.07 -31.28
C PRO A 301 -47.11 16.25 -30.58
N LEU A 302 -46.95 17.34 -29.83
CA LEU A 302 -45.72 17.67 -29.10
C LEU A 302 -45.58 16.96 -27.73
N LEU A 303 -46.59 16.21 -27.28
CA LEU A 303 -46.53 15.46 -26.02
C LEU A 303 -45.86 14.09 -26.22
N LEU A 304 -44.55 14.13 -26.43
CA LEU A 304 -43.65 12.98 -26.56
C LEU A 304 -43.12 12.49 -25.21
N ALA A 305 -42.57 11.28 -25.14
CA ALA A 305 -41.98 10.77 -23.91
C ALA A 305 -40.70 11.54 -23.49
N GLY A 306 -40.69 11.97 -22.22
CA GLY A 306 -39.69 12.89 -21.67
C GLY A 306 -40.08 14.37 -21.75
N VAL A 307 -41.11 14.74 -22.51
CA VAL A 307 -41.56 16.14 -22.57
C VAL A 307 -42.28 16.56 -21.30
N ARG A 308 -41.92 17.73 -20.79
CA ARG A 308 -42.65 18.45 -19.73
C ARG A 308 -43.60 19.49 -20.31
N PHE A 309 -44.74 19.67 -19.68
CA PHE A 309 -45.70 20.72 -20.04
C PHE A 309 -46.48 21.19 -18.81
N ASP A 310 -47.03 22.39 -18.89
CA ASP A 310 -47.99 22.91 -17.91
C ASP A 310 -49.41 22.63 -18.41
N LEU A 311 -50.25 21.99 -17.59
CA LEU A 311 -51.68 21.88 -17.87
C LEU A 311 -52.40 23.14 -17.37
N GLN A 312 -53.35 23.65 -18.15
CA GLN A 312 -54.23 24.76 -17.77
C GLN A 312 -55.71 24.44 -18.05
N ASP A 313 -56.61 25.30 -17.58
CA ASP A 313 -58.07 25.22 -17.79
C ASP A 313 -58.79 23.96 -17.24
N HIS A 314 -58.11 23.12 -16.44
CA HIS A 314 -58.74 22.02 -15.73
C HIS A 314 -59.59 22.53 -14.55
N LEU A 315 -60.77 21.94 -14.34
CA LEU A 315 -61.75 22.39 -13.33
C LEU A 315 -61.30 22.17 -11.88
N ASP A 316 -60.46 21.15 -11.64
CA ASP A 316 -59.71 21.01 -10.38
C ASP A 316 -58.35 21.74 -10.49
N PRO A 317 -58.10 22.81 -9.70
CA PRO A 317 -56.84 23.53 -9.69
C PRO A 317 -55.61 22.68 -9.39
N ALA A 318 -55.74 21.55 -8.67
CA ALA A 318 -54.61 20.68 -8.34
C ALA A 318 -53.99 19.97 -9.57
N MET A 319 -54.74 19.89 -10.68
CA MET A 319 -54.24 19.34 -11.95
C MET A 319 -53.58 20.40 -12.85
N ASN A 320 -53.84 21.69 -12.61
CA ASN A 320 -53.26 22.81 -13.37
C ASN A 320 -51.81 23.07 -12.90
N ARG A 321 -50.91 22.18 -13.30
CA ARG A 321 -49.52 22.09 -12.81
C ARG A 321 -48.58 21.59 -13.89
N ASP A 322 -47.30 21.50 -13.56
CA ASP A 322 -46.31 20.86 -14.41
C ASP A 322 -46.40 19.32 -14.36
N TRP A 323 -46.38 18.72 -15.55
CA TRP A 323 -46.43 17.28 -15.78
C TRP A 323 -45.26 16.85 -16.66
N LEU A 324 -44.71 15.67 -16.39
CA LEU A 324 -43.75 14.96 -17.24
C LEU A 324 -44.48 13.79 -17.93
N VAL A 325 -44.41 13.70 -19.25
CA VAL A 325 -44.83 12.52 -20.01
C VAL A 325 -43.78 11.42 -19.82
N VAL A 326 -44.15 10.29 -19.20
CA VAL A 326 -43.24 9.14 -19.02
C VAL A 326 -43.45 8.05 -20.06
N GLN A 327 -44.62 8.03 -20.71
CA GLN A 327 -44.95 7.16 -21.83
C GLN A 327 -46.07 7.82 -22.65
N ALA A 328 -46.03 7.69 -23.96
CA ALA A 328 -47.08 8.15 -24.86
C ALA A 328 -47.43 7.05 -25.87
N ASN A 329 -48.70 6.93 -26.24
CA ASN A 329 -49.16 6.02 -27.28
C ASN A 329 -49.89 6.85 -28.33
N HIS A 330 -49.39 6.85 -29.56
CA HIS A 330 -49.84 7.72 -30.64
C HIS A 330 -50.59 6.90 -31.69
N GLN A 331 -51.69 7.45 -32.23
CA GLN A 331 -52.45 6.83 -33.31
C GLN A 331 -52.84 7.90 -34.33
N GLY A 332 -52.49 7.66 -35.59
CA GLY A 332 -52.87 8.50 -36.73
C GLY A 332 -53.55 7.67 -37.82
N THR A 333 -54.68 8.13 -38.34
CA THR A 333 -55.35 7.50 -39.50
C THR A 333 -55.54 8.52 -40.63
N GLN A 334 -55.24 8.11 -41.86
CA GLN A 334 -55.35 8.93 -43.07
C GLN A 334 -56.06 8.13 -44.19
N PRO A 335 -57.39 7.90 -44.10
CA PRO A 335 -58.14 7.11 -45.09
C PRO A 335 -58.07 7.69 -46.52
N GLN A 336 -57.91 9.01 -46.62
CA GLN A 336 -57.87 9.78 -47.87
C GLN A 336 -56.58 9.55 -48.68
N ALA A 337 -55.56 8.90 -48.11
CA ALA A 337 -54.30 8.54 -48.77
C ALA A 337 -54.49 7.72 -50.06
N LEU A 338 -55.55 6.90 -50.12
CA LEU A 338 -55.81 5.97 -51.23
C LEU A 338 -56.67 6.57 -52.35
N GLN A 339 -57.00 7.86 -52.27
CA GLN A 339 -57.82 8.58 -53.27
C GLN A 339 -59.16 7.87 -53.54
N GLU A 340 -59.39 7.37 -54.75
CA GLU A 340 -60.61 6.66 -55.15
C GLU A 340 -60.78 5.27 -54.48
N ASP A 341 -59.69 4.65 -54.01
CA ASP A 341 -59.70 3.41 -53.22
C ASP A 341 -59.86 3.70 -51.69
N GLY A 342 -60.12 4.96 -51.31
CA GLY A 342 -60.17 5.44 -49.92
C GLY A 342 -61.46 5.12 -49.17
N GLY A 343 -61.31 4.76 -47.88
CA GLY A 343 -62.44 4.60 -46.97
C GLY A 343 -63.03 5.94 -46.52
N SER A 344 -64.33 5.98 -46.21
CA SER A 344 -65.00 7.20 -45.76
C SER A 344 -64.52 7.66 -44.38
N GLY A 345 -63.77 8.77 -44.32
CA GLY A 345 -63.31 9.37 -43.06
C GLY A 345 -62.50 10.65 -43.26
N ALA A 346 -62.26 11.36 -42.16
CA ALA A 346 -61.29 12.46 -42.08
C ALA A 346 -59.93 11.92 -41.61
N THR A 347 -58.84 12.65 -41.91
CA THR A 347 -57.54 12.39 -41.27
C THR A 347 -57.64 12.73 -39.78
N THR A 348 -57.22 11.82 -38.90
CA THR A 348 -57.30 12.01 -37.43
C THR A 348 -55.99 11.65 -36.75
N TYR A 349 -55.68 12.37 -35.67
CA TYR A 349 -54.57 12.11 -34.76
C TYR A 349 -55.10 12.12 -33.33
N SER A 350 -54.60 11.22 -32.48
CA SER A 350 -54.76 11.30 -31.03
C SER A 350 -53.61 10.59 -30.32
N ASN A 351 -53.43 10.89 -29.04
CA ASN A 351 -52.53 10.15 -28.17
C ASN A 351 -53.12 9.86 -26.79
N GLN A 352 -52.55 8.84 -26.14
CA GLN A 352 -52.86 8.41 -24.78
C GLN A 352 -51.57 8.43 -23.96
N LEU A 353 -51.55 9.27 -22.92
CA LEU A 353 -50.35 9.66 -22.20
C LEU A 353 -50.37 9.09 -20.78
N LYS A 354 -49.19 8.69 -20.30
CA LYS A 354 -48.91 8.35 -18.91
C LYS A 354 -48.01 9.44 -18.34
N LEU A 355 -48.48 10.12 -17.31
CA LEU A 355 -47.87 11.32 -16.76
C LEU A 355 -47.47 11.11 -15.29
N ILE A 356 -46.43 11.82 -14.86
CA ILE A 356 -46.13 12.06 -13.44
C ILE A 356 -46.02 13.57 -13.16
N PRO A 357 -46.27 14.03 -11.93
CA PRO A 357 -45.97 15.41 -11.52
C PRO A 357 -44.51 15.79 -11.82
N GLY A 358 -44.26 16.95 -12.43
CA GLY A 358 -42.94 17.31 -12.96
C GLY A 358 -41.84 17.58 -11.93
N HIS A 359 -42.15 17.52 -10.62
CA HIS A 359 -41.16 17.52 -9.54
C HIS A 359 -40.66 16.12 -9.15
N ILE A 360 -41.39 15.06 -9.52
CA ILE A 360 -41.01 13.67 -9.27
C ILE A 360 -39.96 13.24 -10.31
N THR A 361 -38.92 12.52 -9.88
CA THR A 361 -37.88 11.99 -10.78
C THR A 361 -38.21 10.57 -11.21
N TRP A 362 -38.40 10.37 -12.52
CA TRP A 362 -38.50 9.03 -13.11
C TRP A 362 -37.12 8.38 -13.15
N ARG A 363 -37.04 7.09 -12.85
CA ARG A 363 -35.81 6.28 -12.89
C ARG A 363 -36.00 5.08 -13.80
N ALA A 364 -34.95 4.69 -14.54
CA ALA A 364 -34.96 3.51 -15.39
C ALA A 364 -35.19 2.23 -14.58
N ARG A 365 -35.60 1.15 -15.25
CA ARG A 365 -35.83 -0.15 -14.60
C ARG A 365 -34.49 -0.81 -14.24
N PRO A 366 -34.22 -1.18 -12.98
CA PRO A 366 -33.04 -1.99 -12.65
C PRO A 366 -33.10 -3.35 -13.36
N CYS A 367 -32.15 -3.58 -14.26
CA CYS A 367 -31.95 -4.87 -14.93
C CYS A 367 -31.22 -5.86 -14.00
N VAL A 368 -31.56 -7.15 -14.10
CA VAL A 368 -30.81 -8.20 -13.40
C VAL A 368 -29.41 -8.28 -14.02
N LYS A 369 -28.34 -8.19 -13.21
CA LYS A 369 -26.98 -8.34 -13.72
C LYS A 369 -26.74 -9.79 -14.14
N PRO A 370 -26.09 -10.09 -15.29
CA PRO A 370 -25.61 -11.43 -15.56
C PRO A 370 -24.70 -11.92 -14.42
N GLN A 371 -25.00 -13.12 -13.92
CA GLN A 371 -24.18 -13.78 -12.91
C GLN A 371 -23.22 -14.78 -13.56
N ILE A 372 -22.16 -15.12 -12.83
CA ILE A 372 -21.23 -16.18 -13.18
C ILE A 372 -21.49 -17.38 -12.25
N ASP A 373 -22.07 -18.43 -12.81
CA ASP A 373 -22.57 -19.60 -12.06
C ASP A 373 -21.46 -20.50 -11.49
N ALA A 374 -20.26 -20.43 -12.05
CA ALA A 374 -19.13 -21.31 -11.72
C ALA A 374 -17.79 -20.56 -11.79
N PRO A 375 -16.77 -20.97 -11.02
CA PRO A 375 -15.43 -20.39 -11.11
C PRO A 375 -14.82 -20.52 -12.51
N MET A 376 -13.97 -19.57 -12.88
CA MET A 376 -13.25 -19.52 -14.15
C MET A 376 -11.76 -19.70 -13.97
N ILE A 377 -11.08 -20.16 -15.02
CA ILE A 377 -9.63 -20.03 -15.13
C ILE A 377 -9.27 -18.62 -15.58
N ALA A 378 -8.21 -18.06 -14.99
CA ALA A 378 -7.53 -16.86 -15.45
C ALA A 378 -6.01 -17.03 -15.30
N THR A 379 -5.23 -16.26 -16.06
CA THR A 379 -3.77 -16.21 -15.94
C THR A 379 -3.39 -14.96 -15.14
N VAL A 380 -2.44 -15.09 -14.21
CA VAL A 380 -1.90 -13.96 -13.44
C VAL A 380 -0.99 -13.10 -14.31
N VAL A 381 -1.13 -11.78 -14.24
CA VAL A 381 -0.44 -10.83 -15.13
C VAL A 381 0.14 -9.63 -14.38
N GLY A 382 1.17 -9.02 -14.96
CA GLY A 382 1.87 -7.86 -14.41
C GLY A 382 2.63 -7.09 -15.50
N PRO A 383 3.51 -6.15 -15.12
CA PRO A 383 4.42 -5.47 -16.03
C PRO A 383 5.38 -6.45 -16.74
N LEU A 384 5.91 -6.04 -17.90
CA LEU A 384 6.92 -6.82 -18.61
C LEU A 384 8.17 -7.00 -17.74
N GLY A 385 8.65 -8.25 -17.63
CA GLY A 385 9.82 -8.60 -16.83
C GLY A 385 9.57 -8.75 -15.32
N GLU A 386 8.37 -8.43 -14.83
CA GLU A 386 8.01 -8.66 -13.42
C GLU A 386 7.54 -10.10 -13.20
N GLU A 387 8.04 -10.73 -12.14
CA GLU A 387 7.71 -12.10 -11.77
C GLU A 387 6.60 -12.14 -10.70
N ILE A 388 6.56 -11.16 -9.78
CA ILE A 388 5.64 -11.16 -8.63
C ILE A 388 4.95 -9.78 -8.52
N PHE A 389 3.93 -9.56 -9.34
CA PHE A 389 3.17 -8.30 -9.32
C PHE A 389 2.00 -8.33 -8.33
N CYS A 390 2.22 -7.82 -7.11
CA CYS A 390 1.20 -7.75 -6.06
C CYS A 390 1.14 -6.40 -5.32
N ASP A 391 -0.02 -6.10 -4.71
CA ASP A 391 -0.21 -4.91 -3.87
C ASP A 391 0.02 -5.14 -2.36
N ASN A 392 -0.10 -4.06 -1.57
CA ASN A 392 -0.01 -4.07 -0.09
C ASN A 392 -0.97 -5.04 0.64
N PHE A 393 -1.93 -5.67 -0.05
CA PHE A 393 -2.87 -6.66 0.50
C PHE A 393 -2.66 -8.07 -0.09
N GLY A 394 -1.57 -8.33 -0.82
CA GLY A 394 -1.32 -9.59 -1.50
C GLY A 394 -2.28 -9.85 -2.67
N ARG A 395 -2.90 -8.80 -3.22
CA ARG A 395 -3.75 -8.90 -4.41
C ARG A 395 -2.87 -8.93 -5.66
N VAL A 396 -3.28 -9.69 -6.66
CA VAL A 396 -2.61 -9.76 -7.98
C VAL A 396 -3.54 -9.24 -9.07
N LYS A 397 -3.04 -9.08 -10.29
CA LYS A 397 -3.86 -8.87 -11.48
C LYS A 397 -3.97 -10.14 -12.32
N ILE A 398 -5.03 -10.22 -13.12
CA ILE A 398 -5.36 -11.39 -13.93
C ILE A 398 -5.82 -10.98 -15.34
N HIS A 399 -5.69 -11.90 -16.28
CA HIS A 399 -6.29 -11.83 -17.61
C HIS A 399 -7.19 -13.06 -17.80
N PHE A 400 -8.44 -12.84 -18.21
CA PHE A 400 -9.40 -13.91 -18.47
C PHE A 400 -9.32 -14.37 -19.93
N PRO A 401 -9.38 -15.68 -20.25
CA PRO A 401 -9.32 -16.17 -21.64
C PRO A 401 -10.45 -15.71 -22.57
N TRP A 402 -11.49 -15.07 -22.05
CA TRP A 402 -12.57 -14.45 -22.83
C TRP A 402 -12.37 -12.94 -23.05
N ASP A 403 -11.41 -12.31 -22.37
CA ASP A 403 -11.08 -10.91 -22.61
C ASP A 403 -10.22 -10.78 -23.87
N ARG A 404 -10.80 -10.10 -24.85
CA ARG A 404 -10.26 -9.86 -26.19
C ARG A 404 -9.91 -8.39 -26.43
N TYR A 405 -9.78 -7.60 -25.35
CA TYR A 405 -9.52 -6.17 -25.38
C TYR A 405 -8.27 -5.76 -24.58
N SER A 406 -7.87 -6.49 -23.53
CA SER A 406 -6.62 -6.23 -22.82
C SER A 406 -5.40 -6.93 -23.44
N SER A 407 -4.21 -6.37 -23.21
CA SER A 407 -2.93 -6.87 -23.71
C SER A 407 -2.25 -7.90 -22.79
N SER A 408 -3.02 -8.63 -21.95
CA SER A 408 -2.49 -9.61 -20.98
C SER A 408 -1.41 -9.07 -20.02
N ASN A 409 -1.48 -7.79 -19.66
CA ASN A 409 -0.50 -7.07 -18.85
C ASN A 409 -1.12 -6.46 -17.57
N GLU A 410 -0.41 -5.53 -16.91
CA GLU A 410 -0.82 -4.85 -15.68
C GLU A 410 -2.11 -3.99 -15.80
N LYS A 411 -2.66 -3.85 -17.01
CA LYS A 411 -3.93 -3.15 -17.28
C LYS A 411 -5.09 -4.11 -17.57
N SER A 412 -4.92 -5.43 -17.46
CA SER A 412 -5.98 -6.41 -17.78
C SER A 412 -7.10 -6.51 -16.75
N SER A 413 -6.82 -6.24 -15.47
CA SER A 413 -7.83 -6.27 -14.41
C SER A 413 -7.61 -5.23 -13.31
N CYS A 414 -8.62 -5.10 -12.46
CA CYS A 414 -8.48 -4.56 -11.11
C CYS A 414 -7.63 -5.49 -10.23
N TRP A 415 -7.37 -5.08 -9.00
CA TRP A 415 -6.58 -5.85 -8.04
C TRP A 415 -7.42 -6.92 -7.33
N VAL A 416 -7.22 -8.18 -7.70
CA VAL A 416 -7.99 -9.35 -7.26
C VAL A 416 -7.38 -9.98 -6.01
N ARG A 417 -8.22 -10.20 -4.98
CA ARG A 417 -7.79 -10.86 -3.73
C ARG A 417 -7.51 -12.35 -3.95
N VAL A 418 -6.50 -12.87 -3.27
CA VAL A 418 -6.09 -14.28 -3.31
C VAL A 418 -6.42 -14.94 -1.99
N ALA A 419 -7.25 -15.99 -2.02
CA ALA A 419 -7.49 -16.84 -0.86
C ALA A 419 -6.18 -17.52 -0.42
N GLN A 420 -5.95 -17.55 0.88
CA GLN A 420 -4.84 -18.23 1.53
C GLN A 420 -5.38 -19.43 2.33
N GLU A 421 -4.55 -20.44 2.56
CA GLU A 421 -4.93 -21.65 3.32
C GLU A 421 -5.34 -21.31 4.76
N TRP A 422 -4.63 -20.36 5.38
CA TRP A 422 -4.94 -19.80 6.68
C TRP A 422 -4.57 -18.32 6.72
N ALA A 423 -5.50 -17.44 7.12
CA ALA A 423 -5.25 -16.00 7.25
C ALA A 423 -5.79 -15.48 8.59
N GLY A 424 -4.90 -14.90 9.41
CA GLY A 424 -5.21 -14.30 10.70
C GLY A 424 -4.60 -12.91 10.86
N SER A 425 -4.79 -12.30 12.03
CA SER A 425 -4.25 -10.98 12.34
C SER A 425 -2.74 -11.07 12.57
N GLN A 426 -1.94 -10.84 11.52
CA GLN A 426 -0.47 -10.96 11.51
C GLN A 426 0.06 -12.40 11.69
N TYR A 427 -0.73 -13.41 11.32
CA TYR A 427 -0.30 -14.82 11.27
C TYR A 427 -1.06 -15.60 10.18
N GLY A 428 -0.52 -16.77 9.80
CA GLY A 428 -1.11 -17.65 8.79
C GLY A 428 -0.15 -17.94 7.63
N SER A 429 -0.69 -18.52 6.55
CA SER A 429 0.01 -18.75 5.28
C SER A 429 -0.01 -17.50 4.40
N MET A 430 1.09 -17.22 3.69
CA MET A 430 1.10 -16.26 2.57
C MET A 430 1.86 -16.85 1.40
N ALA A 431 1.13 -17.25 0.35
CA ALA A 431 1.68 -17.59 -0.94
C ALA A 431 1.10 -16.64 -1.98
N ILE A 432 1.95 -15.92 -2.71
CA ILE A 432 1.52 -14.98 -3.76
C ILE A 432 1.59 -15.72 -5.11
N PRO A 433 0.58 -15.65 -5.99
CA PRO A 433 0.68 -16.15 -7.36
C PRO A 433 1.69 -15.33 -8.17
N ARG A 434 2.56 -15.99 -8.94
CA ARG A 434 3.51 -15.31 -9.84
C ARG A 434 2.86 -15.02 -11.19
N VAL A 435 3.42 -14.09 -11.96
CA VAL A 435 3.00 -13.81 -13.33
C VAL A 435 3.10 -15.10 -14.17
N GLY A 436 2.11 -15.36 -15.02
CA GLY A 436 1.98 -16.61 -15.78
C GLY A 436 1.34 -17.78 -15.01
N HIS A 437 1.10 -17.68 -13.70
CA HIS A 437 0.38 -18.73 -12.96
C HIS A 437 -1.08 -18.83 -13.40
N GLU A 438 -1.59 -20.06 -13.51
CA GLU A 438 -3.00 -20.34 -13.71
C GLU A 438 -3.75 -20.34 -12.36
N VAL A 439 -4.83 -19.57 -12.28
CA VAL A 439 -5.62 -19.37 -11.06
C VAL A 439 -7.10 -19.61 -11.29
N ILE A 440 -7.75 -20.18 -10.28
CA ILE A 440 -9.21 -20.35 -10.24
C ILE A 440 -9.80 -19.09 -9.61
N VAL A 441 -10.71 -18.44 -10.35
CA VAL A 441 -11.38 -17.18 -9.97
C VAL A 441 -12.86 -17.43 -9.74
N SER A 442 -13.31 -17.22 -8.51
CA SER A 442 -14.72 -17.15 -8.12
C SER A 442 -15.20 -15.70 -8.13
N PHE A 443 -16.52 -15.50 -8.07
CA PHE A 443 -17.16 -14.18 -8.11
C PHE A 443 -18.10 -14.03 -6.92
N LEU A 444 -17.93 -12.97 -6.12
CA LEU A 444 -18.72 -12.78 -4.90
C LEU A 444 -20.19 -12.52 -5.26
N ASN A 445 -21.11 -13.31 -4.71
CA ASN A 445 -22.53 -13.32 -5.08
C ASN A 445 -22.77 -13.59 -6.59
N GLY A 446 -21.82 -14.23 -7.27
CA GLY A 446 -21.82 -14.40 -8.73
C GLY A 446 -21.60 -13.13 -9.53
N ASP A 447 -21.23 -12.00 -8.89
CA ASP A 447 -21.11 -10.68 -9.54
C ASP A 447 -19.80 -10.56 -10.36
N PRO A 448 -19.87 -10.38 -11.69
CA PRO A 448 -18.69 -10.18 -12.54
C PRO A 448 -17.74 -9.06 -12.10
N ASP A 449 -18.22 -8.04 -11.39
CA ASP A 449 -17.37 -6.92 -10.92
C ASP A 449 -16.64 -7.25 -9.60
N GLN A 450 -16.85 -8.44 -9.01
CA GLN A 450 -16.28 -8.85 -7.72
C GLN A 450 -15.50 -10.18 -7.79
N PRO A 451 -14.45 -10.28 -8.65
CA PRO A 451 -13.59 -11.45 -8.71
C PRO A 451 -12.80 -11.67 -7.41
N ILE A 452 -12.54 -12.94 -7.10
CA ILE A 452 -11.65 -13.40 -6.01
C ILE A 452 -11.00 -14.72 -6.42
N ILE A 453 -9.68 -14.82 -6.31
CA ILE A 453 -8.93 -16.05 -6.59
C ILE A 453 -9.13 -17.01 -5.41
N THR A 454 -9.59 -18.23 -5.70
CA THR A 454 -9.94 -19.27 -4.73
C THR A 454 -9.13 -20.56 -4.87
N GLY A 455 -8.30 -20.68 -5.91
CA GLY A 455 -7.43 -21.84 -6.12
C GLY A 455 -6.38 -21.62 -7.21
N ARG A 456 -5.59 -22.66 -7.49
CA ARG A 456 -4.51 -22.68 -8.51
C ARG A 456 -4.48 -24.05 -9.18
N THR A 457 -3.95 -24.12 -10.39
CA THR A 457 -3.88 -25.36 -11.17
C THR A 457 -2.54 -25.47 -11.90
N TYR A 458 -2.01 -26.69 -11.97
CA TYR A 458 -0.95 -27.07 -12.89
C TYR A 458 -1.58 -27.41 -14.25
N HIS A 459 -0.88 -27.11 -15.34
CA HIS A 459 -1.31 -27.35 -16.72
C HIS A 459 -0.14 -27.84 -17.58
N ALA A 460 -0.33 -28.07 -18.88
CA ALA A 460 0.65 -28.75 -19.73
C ALA A 460 2.05 -28.10 -19.80
N THR A 461 2.15 -26.79 -19.56
CA THR A 461 3.39 -26.00 -19.56
C THR A 461 3.86 -25.55 -18.17
N ASN A 462 2.99 -25.58 -17.16
CA ASN A 462 3.35 -25.39 -15.76
C ASN A 462 3.03 -26.69 -15.01
N THR A 463 4.01 -27.60 -14.98
CA THR A 463 3.88 -28.97 -14.49
C THR A 463 4.17 -29.09 -12.99
N SER A 464 3.74 -30.20 -12.37
CA SER A 464 4.05 -30.51 -10.97
C SER A 464 5.57 -30.58 -10.69
N PRO A 465 6.04 -30.29 -9.45
CA PRO A 465 7.47 -30.27 -9.09
C PRO A 465 8.23 -31.60 -9.27
N TYR A 466 7.50 -32.71 -9.43
CA TYR A 466 7.99 -34.05 -9.76
C TYR A 466 7.10 -34.66 -10.85
N SER A 467 7.61 -35.66 -11.59
CA SER A 467 6.83 -36.35 -12.61
C SER A 467 5.68 -37.16 -11.99
N LEU A 468 4.50 -37.02 -12.57
CA LEU A 468 3.31 -37.82 -12.25
C LEU A 468 2.92 -38.65 -13.48
N PRO A 469 2.49 -39.91 -13.30
CA PRO A 469 2.07 -40.54 -12.05
C PRO A 469 3.19 -41.20 -11.22
N ASP A 470 4.47 -41.08 -11.62
CA ASP A 470 5.57 -41.82 -10.97
C ASP A 470 5.70 -41.49 -9.47
N ASN A 471 5.73 -40.20 -9.13
CA ASN A 471 5.93 -39.70 -7.76
C ASN A 471 4.60 -39.45 -7.02
N LYS A 472 3.55 -40.22 -7.32
CA LYS A 472 2.18 -40.08 -6.77
C LYS A 472 2.06 -40.24 -5.24
N THR A 473 3.09 -40.75 -4.58
CA THR A 473 3.19 -40.95 -3.12
C THR A 473 3.90 -39.79 -2.42
N LYS A 474 4.29 -38.74 -3.15
CA LYS A 474 5.08 -37.62 -2.62
C LYS A 474 4.24 -36.36 -2.42
N THR A 475 4.15 -35.90 -1.17
CA THR A 475 3.52 -34.62 -0.80
C THR A 475 4.60 -33.54 -0.74
N VAL A 476 4.42 -32.41 -1.45
CA VAL A 476 5.52 -31.47 -1.75
C VAL A 476 5.12 -30.00 -1.58
N PHE A 477 5.84 -29.29 -0.71
CA PHE A 477 5.82 -27.83 -0.59
C PHE A 477 7.14 -27.27 -1.12
N ARG A 478 7.23 -27.04 -2.44
CA ARG A 478 8.40 -26.44 -3.09
C ARG A 478 8.15 -24.97 -3.42
N THR A 479 9.16 -24.13 -3.15
CA THR A 479 9.26 -22.72 -3.58
C THR A 479 10.28 -22.59 -4.71
N GLU A 480 10.40 -21.42 -5.33
CA GLU A 480 11.41 -21.15 -6.36
C GLU A 480 12.16 -19.85 -6.03
N THR A 481 13.46 -19.78 -6.31
CA THR A 481 14.25 -18.55 -6.11
C THR A 481 13.71 -17.44 -7.01
N HIS A 482 13.25 -16.33 -6.43
CA HIS A 482 12.86 -15.15 -7.20
C HIS A 482 14.10 -14.51 -7.84
N GLN A 483 14.04 -14.19 -9.14
CA GLN A 483 15.18 -13.62 -9.90
C GLN A 483 16.48 -14.44 -9.82
N GLY A 484 16.39 -15.78 -9.71
CA GLY A 484 17.56 -16.66 -9.70
C GLY A 484 17.19 -18.14 -9.82
N GLN A 485 18.19 -19.02 -9.74
CA GLN A 485 17.98 -20.47 -9.83
C GLN A 485 17.82 -21.11 -8.42
N GLY A 486 17.18 -22.28 -8.36
CA GLY A 486 17.08 -23.10 -7.15
C GLY A 486 15.73 -23.02 -6.41
N TYR A 487 15.63 -23.73 -5.29
CA TYR A 487 14.38 -23.92 -4.54
C TYR A 487 14.60 -24.25 -3.07
N ASN A 488 13.68 -23.80 -2.21
CA ASN A 488 13.49 -24.40 -0.88
C ASN A 488 12.32 -25.40 -0.95
N GLU A 489 12.44 -26.54 -0.27
CA GLU A 489 11.42 -27.59 -0.26
C GLU A 489 11.26 -28.23 1.12
N LEU A 490 10.01 -28.47 1.50
CA LEU A 490 9.63 -29.51 2.46
C LEU A 490 8.80 -30.55 1.72
N SER A 491 9.19 -31.83 1.77
CA SER A 491 8.38 -32.91 1.21
C SER A 491 8.43 -34.20 2.00
N PHE A 492 7.39 -35.00 1.79
CA PHE A 492 7.12 -36.28 2.45
C PHE A 492 6.95 -37.33 1.35
N GLU A 493 7.66 -38.44 1.45
CA GLU A 493 7.53 -39.62 0.61
C GLU A 493 6.87 -40.73 1.43
N ASP A 494 5.66 -41.14 1.05
CA ASP A 494 4.86 -42.13 1.76
C ASP A 494 4.96 -43.56 1.14
N GLN A 495 5.85 -43.77 0.15
CA GLN A 495 6.09 -45.10 -0.41
C GLN A 495 6.77 -46.03 0.61
N ALA A 496 5.97 -46.96 1.15
CA ALA A 496 6.36 -47.95 2.15
C ALA A 496 7.67 -48.70 1.81
N GLY A 497 8.58 -48.75 2.80
CA GLY A 497 9.94 -49.30 2.68
C GLY A 497 10.99 -48.29 2.22
N THR A 498 10.58 -47.07 1.84
CA THR A 498 11.42 -45.97 1.34
C THR A 498 10.96 -44.60 1.87
N GLU A 499 10.22 -44.58 2.99
CA GLU A 499 9.62 -43.37 3.55
C GLU A 499 10.68 -42.31 3.91
N GLN A 500 10.45 -41.07 3.51
CA GLN A 500 11.42 -39.98 3.68
C GLN A 500 10.72 -38.65 3.98
N ILE A 501 11.29 -37.87 4.90
CA ILE A 501 11.04 -36.42 5.00
C ILE A 501 12.28 -35.71 4.46
N LEU A 502 12.11 -34.89 3.44
CA LEU A 502 13.15 -34.05 2.87
C LEU A 502 12.90 -32.59 3.26
N LEU A 503 13.92 -31.97 3.86
CA LEU A 503 13.98 -30.53 4.08
C LEU A 503 15.20 -29.98 3.32
N HIS A 504 14.95 -29.15 2.31
CA HIS A 504 15.98 -28.50 1.50
C HIS A 504 15.89 -26.99 1.65
N ALA A 505 16.95 -26.37 2.15
CA ALA A 505 17.12 -24.92 2.17
C ALA A 505 18.12 -24.52 1.08
N GLN A 506 17.76 -23.55 0.24
CA GLN A 506 18.59 -23.13 -0.91
C GLN A 506 19.86 -22.37 -0.49
N LYS A 507 19.92 -21.88 0.76
CA LYS A 507 21.14 -21.31 1.34
C LYS A 507 21.23 -21.48 2.86
N ASP A 508 20.51 -20.67 3.63
CA ASP A 508 20.62 -20.62 5.08
C ASP A 508 19.42 -21.30 5.74
N PHE A 509 19.66 -22.02 6.84
CA PHE A 509 18.62 -22.65 7.65
C PHE A 509 18.81 -22.26 9.11
N ASP A 510 17.93 -21.37 9.59
CA ASP A 510 17.92 -20.90 10.97
C ASP A 510 16.76 -21.56 11.74
N ALA A 511 17.08 -22.23 12.85
CA ALA A 511 16.11 -22.88 13.73
C ALA A 511 16.20 -22.31 15.16
N LEU A 512 15.15 -21.59 15.56
CA LEU A 512 15.02 -21.03 16.92
C LEU A 512 14.00 -21.86 17.72
N ILE A 513 14.43 -22.38 18.88
CA ILE A 513 13.60 -23.14 19.80
C ILE A 513 13.64 -22.43 21.17
N GLU A 514 12.48 -21.89 21.59
CA GLU A 514 12.33 -21.08 22.82
C GLU A 514 12.30 -21.91 24.12
N HIS A 515 12.23 -23.25 24.04
CA HIS A 515 12.18 -24.14 25.20
C HIS A 515 13.05 -25.39 24.99
N ASP A 516 12.46 -26.58 24.78
CA ASP A 516 13.19 -27.82 24.58
C ASP A 516 13.22 -28.24 23.11
N HIS A 517 14.39 -28.63 22.61
CA HIS A 517 14.53 -29.41 21.39
C HIS A 517 14.84 -30.87 21.76
N THR A 518 14.09 -31.82 21.19
CA THR A 518 14.29 -33.26 21.40
C THR A 518 14.36 -33.97 20.05
N GLU A 519 15.46 -34.68 19.81
CA GLU A 519 15.67 -35.52 18.63
C GLU A 519 15.83 -36.99 19.08
N VAL A 520 15.20 -37.94 18.37
CA VAL A 520 15.28 -39.37 18.68
C VAL A 520 15.46 -40.18 17.39
N ILE A 521 16.73 -40.41 17.04
CA ILE A 521 17.12 -41.23 15.89
C ILE A 521 17.27 -42.69 16.35
N ARG A 522 16.63 -43.62 15.62
CA ARG A 522 16.57 -45.05 15.97
C ARG A 522 17.57 -45.93 15.21
N HIS A 523 18.31 -45.35 14.27
CA HIS A 523 19.36 -46.02 13.51
C HIS A 523 20.60 -45.10 13.55
N ASP A 524 21.08 -44.59 12.41
CA ASP A 524 22.27 -43.73 12.34
C ASP A 524 21.93 -42.25 12.18
N GLN A 525 22.76 -41.38 12.75
CA GLN A 525 22.81 -39.95 12.42
C GLN A 525 24.09 -39.66 11.63
N HIS A 526 23.95 -39.11 10.42
CA HIS A 526 25.07 -38.62 9.63
C HIS A 526 25.02 -37.09 9.56
N LEU A 527 26.13 -36.45 9.93
CA LEU A 527 26.30 -34.99 9.85
C LEU A 527 27.62 -34.68 9.15
N THR A 528 27.53 -34.13 7.96
CA THR A 528 28.65 -33.56 7.21
C THR A 528 28.59 -32.04 7.35
N VAL A 529 29.74 -31.40 7.58
CA VAL A 529 29.90 -29.95 7.58
C VAL A 529 31.20 -29.66 6.83
N ASP A 530 31.10 -29.03 5.65
CA ASP A 530 32.25 -28.82 4.76
C ASP A 530 33.16 -27.66 5.18
N ASN A 531 32.70 -26.85 6.13
CA ASN A 531 33.41 -25.73 6.75
C ASN A 531 33.26 -25.79 8.30
N ASP A 532 33.06 -24.66 8.98
CA ASP A 532 33.04 -24.59 10.44
C ASP A 532 31.75 -25.13 11.08
N ARG A 533 31.90 -25.99 12.10
CA ARG A 533 30.84 -26.29 13.08
C ARG A 533 31.13 -25.58 14.40
N PHE A 534 30.28 -24.62 14.78
CA PHE A 534 30.29 -24.02 16.11
C PHE A 534 29.24 -24.65 17.03
N THR A 535 29.45 -24.62 18.35
CA THR A 535 28.46 -25.03 19.36
C THR A 535 28.75 -24.29 20.68
N ARG A 536 27.72 -23.69 21.29
CA ARG A 536 27.80 -23.01 22.59
C ARG A 536 26.69 -23.49 23.51
N ILE A 537 27.06 -24.19 24.58
CA ILE A 537 26.13 -24.67 25.61
C ILE A 537 26.38 -23.86 26.88
N GLN A 538 25.35 -23.19 27.41
CA GLN A 538 25.49 -22.27 28.55
C GLN A 538 25.48 -22.96 29.92
N ARG A 539 25.16 -24.26 29.96
CA ARG A 539 25.12 -25.09 31.18
C ARG A 539 25.90 -26.38 30.94
N ASN A 540 25.24 -27.54 31.01
CA ASN A 540 25.91 -28.84 30.94
C ASN A 540 25.77 -29.43 29.54
N GLN A 541 26.87 -29.87 28.95
CA GLN A 541 26.85 -30.82 27.83
C GLN A 541 27.13 -32.22 28.39
N ASN A 542 26.16 -33.12 28.29
CA ASN A 542 26.32 -34.53 28.63
C ASN A 542 26.36 -35.34 27.33
N LEU A 543 27.33 -36.24 27.20
CA LEU A 543 27.42 -37.20 26.09
C LEU A 543 27.67 -38.59 26.68
N THR A 544 26.74 -39.50 26.46
CA THR A 544 26.88 -40.93 26.78
C THR A 544 26.97 -41.69 25.48
N VAL A 545 27.99 -42.54 25.34
CA VAL A 545 28.14 -43.49 24.24
C VAL A 545 28.31 -44.87 24.87
N GLU A 546 27.36 -45.77 24.63
CA GLU A 546 27.39 -47.13 25.21
C GLU A 546 28.35 -48.07 24.45
N GLY A 547 28.60 -47.77 23.17
CA GLY A 547 29.58 -48.45 22.33
C GLY A 547 30.94 -47.74 22.32
N GLU A 548 31.53 -47.60 21.13
CA GLU A 548 32.83 -46.96 20.93
C GLU A 548 32.69 -45.51 20.47
N SER A 549 33.54 -44.61 20.99
CA SER A 549 33.70 -43.25 20.47
C SER A 549 35.09 -43.10 19.86
N ARG A 550 35.16 -42.65 18.60
CA ARG A 550 36.41 -42.45 17.85
C ARG A 550 36.49 -41.02 17.30
N SER A 551 37.47 -40.25 17.77
CA SER A 551 37.81 -38.94 17.21
C SER A 551 39.09 -39.04 16.40
N LYS A 552 39.06 -38.64 15.13
CA LYS A 552 40.25 -38.46 14.28
C LYS A 552 40.35 -36.99 13.89
N ILE A 553 41.39 -36.33 14.36
CA ILE A 553 41.71 -34.94 14.00
C ILE A 553 42.95 -34.99 13.09
N ALA A 554 42.89 -34.31 11.94
CA ALA A 554 43.91 -34.40 10.89
C ALA A 554 45.02 -33.33 11.02
N LEU A 555 44.74 -32.26 11.78
CA LEU A 555 45.64 -31.14 12.08
C LEU A 555 45.71 -30.99 13.61
N ASP A 556 45.79 -29.75 14.11
CA ASP A 556 45.92 -29.46 15.53
C ASP A 556 44.64 -29.71 16.34
N SER A 557 44.81 -29.98 17.65
CA SER A 557 43.74 -30.09 18.62
C SER A 557 44.13 -29.38 19.91
N SER A 558 43.33 -28.39 20.32
CA SER A 558 43.58 -27.55 21.51
C SER A 558 42.43 -27.67 22.50
N HIS A 559 42.75 -27.82 23.78
CA HIS A 559 41.78 -27.86 24.86
C HIS A 559 42.22 -26.90 25.99
N GLU A 560 41.42 -25.88 26.25
CA GLU A 560 41.61 -24.96 27.38
C GLU A 560 40.47 -25.16 28.39
N VAL A 561 40.81 -25.26 29.68
CA VAL A 561 39.84 -25.59 30.74
C VAL A 561 40.11 -24.72 31.97
N GLY A 562 39.32 -23.65 32.13
CA GLY A 562 39.54 -22.61 33.14
C GLY A 562 39.28 -22.98 34.61
N SER A 563 39.07 -24.26 34.95
CA SER A 563 38.84 -24.71 36.33
C SER A 563 39.51 -26.05 36.63
N SER A 564 38.92 -27.17 36.20
CA SER A 564 39.56 -28.48 36.31
C SER A 564 39.16 -29.41 35.16
N LEU A 565 40.13 -30.16 34.65
CA LEU A 565 39.94 -31.24 33.69
C LEU A 565 40.15 -32.57 34.42
N GLN A 566 39.15 -33.46 34.40
CA GLN A 566 39.24 -34.77 35.05
C GLN A 566 39.11 -35.89 34.01
N HIS A 567 40.22 -36.54 33.68
CA HIS A 567 40.24 -37.72 32.83
C HIS A 567 40.30 -39.00 33.68
N LYS A 568 39.15 -39.61 33.93
CA LYS A 568 39.05 -40.92 34.61
C LYS A 568 38.93 -42.03 33.57
N VAL A 569 39.92 -42.92 33.50
CA VAL A 569 39.98 -44.03 32.52
C VAL A 569 40.18 -45.36 33.26
N GLY A 570 39.40 -46.38 32.89
CA GLY A 570 39.29 -47.62 33.66
C GLY A 570 40.38 -48.69 33.44
N GLN A 571 41.25 -48.54 32.43
CA GLN A 571 42.32 -49.50 32.15
C GLN A 571 43.64 -48.83 31.75
N ARG A 572 43.68 -48.14 30.59
CA ARG A 572 44.92 -47.57 30.04
C ARG A 572 44.66 -46.21 29.39
N ILE A 573 45.41 -45.20 29.83
CA ILE A 573 45.69 -44.00 29.01
C ILE A 573 47.01 -44.27 28.28
N ALA A 574 47.08 -43.94 27.00
CA ALA A 574 48.31 -43.95 26.22
C ALA A 574 48.42 -42.62 25.48
N VAL A 575 49.58 -41.97 25.57
CA VAL A 575 49.89 -40.72 24.87
C VAL A 575 51.21 -40.94 24.17
N GLU A 576 51.22 -40.73 22.85
CA GLU A 576 52.37 -40.89 21.97
C GLU A 576 52.46 -39.65 21.08
N ALA A 577 53.66 -39.08 20.93
CA ALA A 577 53.90 -37.92 20.09
C ALA A 577 55.26 -38.03 19.40
N GLY A 578 55.31 -37.80 18.09
CA GLY A 578 56.51 -37.98 17.27
C GLY A 578 57.62 -36.93 17.44
N LYS A 579 57.52 -36.03 18.44
CA LYS A 579 58.51 -34.98 18.73
C LYS A 579 58.71 -34.73 20.23
N GLU A 580 57.67 -34.24 20.91
CA GLU A 580 57.73 -33.82 22.32
C GLU A 580 56.39 -34.11 23.01
N ILE A 581 56.43 -34.50 24.28
CA ILE A 581 55.30 -34.40 25.23
C ILE A 581 55.79 -33.51 26.37
N SER A 582 55.20 -32.32 26.52
CA SER A 582 55.60 -31.33 27.53
C SER A 582 54.56 -31.22 28.63
N LEU A 583 54.96 -31.40 29.89
CA LEU A 583 54.11 -31.26 31.07
C LEU A 583 54.64 -30.13 31.94
N LYS A 584 53.85 -29.06 32.11
CA LYS A 584 54.22 -27.84 32.82
C LYS A 584 53.11 -27.41 33.78
N SER A 585 53.48 -27.03 34.99
CA SER A 585 52.57 -26.47 36.01
C SER A 585 53.23 -25.25 36.66
N GLY A 586 52.42 -24.25 37.03
CA GLY A 586 52.91 -23.01 37.65
C GLY A 586 53.33 -23.15 39.12
N ALA A 587 52.99 -24.26 39.78
CA ALA A 587 53.27 -24.45 41.22
C ALA A 587 53.76 -25.86 41.56
N LYS A 588 53.08 -26.91 41.09
CA LYS A 588 53.42 -28.31 41.41
C LYS A 588 52.96 -29.24 40.28
N ILE A 589 53.80 -30.18 39.90
CA ILE A 589 53.39 -31.42 39.24
C ILE A 589 53.50 -32.53 40.28
N VAL A 590 52.49 -33.40 40.37
CA VAL A 590 52.54 -34.65 41.12
C VAL A 590 52.30 -35.77 40.12
N VAL A 591 53.26 -36.69 40.02
CA VAL A 591 53.07 -37.97 39.33
C VAL A 591 53.19 -39.03 40.41
N GLU A 592 52.08 -39.70 40.71
CA GLU A 592 51.98 -40.74 41.72
C GLU A 592 51.55 -42.04 41.04
N ALA A 593 52.19 -43.14 41.42
CA ALA A 593 51.90 -44.47 40.90
C ALA A 593 51.97 -45.48 42.04
N GLY A 594 50.92 -46.30 42.20
CA GLY A 594 50.75 -47.15 43.39
C GLY A 594 51.68 -48.36 43.51
N ALA A 595 52.57 -48.59 42.54
CA ALA A 595 53.50 -49.74 42.53
C ALA A 595 54.86 -49.40 41.92
N GLU A 596 54.89 -48.67 40.79
CA GLU A 596 56.11 -48.32 40.07
C GLU A 596 55.92 -47.01 39.29
N LEU A 597 56.90 -46.10 39.37
CA LEU A 597 57.07 -44.96 38.47
C LEU A 597 58.43 -45.07 37.77
N THR A 598 58.44 -45.23 36.45
CA THR A 598 59.66 -45.36 35.64
C THR A 598 59.73 -44.26 34.56
N LEU A 599 60.80 -43.47 34.59
CA LEU A 599 61.17 -42.50 33.55
C LEU A 599 62.39 -43.02 32.80
N LYS A 600 62.32 -43.14 31.47
CA LYS A 600 63.37 -43.78 30.66
C LYS A 600 63.72 -42.93 29.42
N ALA A 601 65.01 -42.70 29.17
CA ALA A 601 65.49 -41.92 28.03
C ALA A 601 66.90 -42.38 27.62
N GLY A 602 67.14 -42.60 26.32
CA GLY A 602 68.48 -42.85 25.76
C GLY A 602 69.20 -44.10 26.28
N GLY A 603 68.49 -45.05 26.89
CA GLY A 603 69.06 -46.23 27.57
C GLY A 603 69.23 -46.05 29.09
N SER A 604 69.24 -44.81 29.58
CA SER A 604 69.19 -44.49 31.01
C SER A 604 67.76 -44.55 31.56
N PHE A 605 67.61 -44.76 32.87
CA PHE A 605 66.32 -44.64 33.55
C PHE A 605 66.43 -44.17 35.02
N VAL A 606 65.34 -43.57 35.49
CA VAL A 606 65.01 -43.34 36.89
C VAL A 606 63.79 -44.19 37.21
N LYS A 607 63.91 -45.10 38.18
CA LYS A 607 62.81 -45.95 38.64
C LYS A 607 62.55 -45.68 40.12
N VAL A 608 61.28 -45.55 40.50
CA VAL A 608 60.83 -45.51 41.88
C VAL A 608 59.84 -46.66 42.09
N ASP A 609 60.17 -47.58 42.98
CA ASP A 609 59.31 -48.70 43.37
C ASP A 609 59.43 -49.00 44.87
N ALA A 610 58.77 -50.05 45.36
CA ALA A 610 58.82 -50.46 46.77
C ALA A 610 60.24 -50.85 47.26
N GLY A 611 61.21 -51.05 46.37
CA GLY A 611 62.62 -51.26 46.69
C GLY A 611 63.45 -49.97 46.78
N GLY A 612 62.90 -48.82 46.38
CA GLY A 612 63.53 -47.51 46.49
C GLY A 612 63.68 -46.76 45.16
N VAL A 613 64.69 -45.90 45.07
CA VAL A 613 65.01 -45.10 43.88
C VAL A 613 66.23 -45.69 43.18
N HIS A 614 66.03 -46.20 41.96
CA HIS A 614 67.08 -46.79 41.13
C HIS A 614 67.46 -45.81 40.02
N LEU A 615 68.76 -45.52 39.89
CA LEU A 615 69.33 -44.61 38.88
C LEU A 615 70.32 -45.41 38.04
N VAL A 616 70.08 -45.50 36.73
CA VAL A 616 70.93 -46.26 35.80
C VAL A 616 71.20 -45.44 34.54
N GLY A 617 72.46 -45.34 34.14
CA GLY A 617 72.88 -44.65 32.91
C GLY A 617 74.41 -44.63 32.78
N PRO A 618 74.97 -44.21 31.62
CA PRO A 618 76.43 -44.20 31.38
C PRO A 618 77.22 -43.26 32.29
N ALA A 619 76.58 -42.21 32.80
CA ALA A 619 77.11 -41.30 33.82
C ALA A 619 75.95 -40.78 34.68
N ILE A 620 76.17 -40.60 35.99
CA ILE A 620 75.17 -40.10 36.94
C ILE A 620 75.71 -38.81 37.58
N ASN A 621 75.39 -37.68 36.97
CA ASN A 621 75.92 -36.37 37.34
C ASN A 621 75.03 -35.69 38.40
N LEU A 622 75.37 -35.89 39.68
CA LEU A 622 74.70 -35.20 40.79
C LEU A 622 75.33 -33.80 41.01
N ASN A 623 74.50 -32.76 41.00
CA ASN A 623 74.87 -31.34 41.19
C ASN A 623 75.92 -30.76 40.20
N ALA A 624 76.19 -31.43 39.09
CA ALA A 624 77.25 -31.05 38.15
C ALA A 624 76.71 -30.49 36.81
N GLY A 625 76.61 -29.16 36.73
CA GLY A 625 76.79 -28.35 35.50
C GLY A 625 75.84 -28.51 34.30
N GLY A 626 74.89 -29.46 34.31
CA GLY A 626 74.01 -29.70 33.16
C GLY A 626 72.97 -28.59 32.94
N SER A 627 72.89 -28.05 31.71
CA SER A 627 71.79 -27.19 31.28
C SER A 627 70.52 -28.01 31.04
N ALA A 628 69.39 -27.54 31.57
CA ALA A 628 68.09 -28.16 31.30
C ALA A 628 67.68 -27.96 29.84
N GLY A 629 67.09 -28.99 29.22
CA GLY A 629 66.43 -28.85 27.93
C GLY A 629 65.18 -27.99 28.06
N SER A 630 65.07 -26.93 27.25
CA SER A 630 63.87 -26.09 27.17
C SER A 630 62.81 -26.77 26.31
N GLY A 631 61.70 -27.20 26.92
CA GLY A 631 60.52 -27.66 26.17
C GLY A 631 59.92 -26.55 25.30
N SER A 632 59.28 -26.94 24.21
CA SER A 632 58.75 -25.99 23.22
C SER A 632 57.66 -25.09 23.83
N ALA A 633 57.74 -23.79 23.58
CA ALA A 633 56.68 -22.86 23.97
C ALA A 633 55.41 -23.09 23.13
N TYR A 634 54.24 -22.99 23.75
CA TYR A 634 52.96 -23.05 23.03
C TYR A 634 52.83 -21.84 22.09
N GLY A 635 52.80 -22.12 20.78
CA GLY A 635 52.59 -21.13 19.72
C GLY A 635 51.27 -21.34 18.94
N GLY A 636 50.31 -22.06 19.53
CA GLY A 636 49.02 -22.33 18.89
C GLY A 636 48.15 -21.09 18.79
N GLN A 637 47.29 -21.04 17.77
CA GLN A 637 46.41 -19.90 17.54
C GLN A 637 45.33 -19.78 18.62
N ILE A 638 44.87 -18.56 18.86
CA ILE A 638 43.75 -18.26 19.77
C ILE A 638 42.45 -18.72 19.10
N ALA A 639 41.55 -19.33 19.86
CA ALA A 639 40.27 -19.80 19.34
C ALA A 639 39.47 -18.67 18.66
N ALA A 640 39.12 -18.87 17.38
CA ALA A 640 38.32 -17.90 16.64
C ALA A 640 36.92 -17.77 17.26
N VAL A 641 36.49 -16.53 17.48
CA VAL A 641 35.12 -16.22 17.92
C VAL A 641 34.16 -16.63 16.79
N PRO A 642 33.02 -17.29 17.08
CA PRO A 642 32.09 -17.73 16.04
C PRO A 642 31.65 -16.59 15.14
N ARG A 643 31.83 -16.78 13.83
CA ARG A 643 31.15 -15.99 12.81
C ARG A 643 29.66 -16.29 12.90
N MET A 644 28.86 -15.30 13.31
CA MET A 644 27.40 -15.47 13.38
C MET A 644 26.84 -15.62 11.95
N LEU A 645 25.75 -16.37 11.82
CA LEU A 645 25.09 -16.66 10.53
C LEU A 645 24.66 -15.37 9.82
N ALA A 646 24.77 -15.35 8.49
CA ALA A 646 24.52 -14.18 7.64
C ALA A 646 23.75 -14.55 6.37
N GLN A 647 22.55 -13.99 6.26
CA GLN A 647 21.54 -14.17 5.20
C GLN A 647 21.77 -13.24 3.98
N ALA A 648 21.31 -13.53 2.77
CA ALA A 648 20.85 -14.81 2.20
C ALA A 648 21.01 -14.83 0.65
N LYS A 649 22.17 -14.43 0.10
CA LYS A 649 22.39 -14.29 -1.35
C LYS A 649 22.77 -15.59 -2.10
N PRO A 650 21.99 -15.97 -3.12
CA PRO A 650 22.51 -16.41 -4.43
C PRO A 650 22.66 -15.23 -5.41
N VAL A 651 23.39 -15.44 -6.51
CA VAL A 651 23.65 -14.49 -7.61
C VAL A 651 23.98 -15.32 -8.86
N ALA A 652 23.58 -15.01 -10.11
CA ALA A 652 22.46 -14.25 -10.70
C ALA A 652 22.49 -14.54 -12.23
N GLU A 653 21.44 -14.25 -13.00
CA GLU A 653 21.45 -14.48 -14.47
C GLU A 653 20.80 -13.37 -15.32
N SER A 654 20.86 -13.50 -16.64
CA SER A 654 21.07 -12.37 -17.56
C SER A 654 19.98 -12.06 -18.59
N VAL A 655 19.64 -10.77 -18.69
CA VAL A 655 19.30 -9.94 -19.88
C VAL A 655 18.84 -10.63 -21.19
N GLN A 656 17.63 -10.28 -21.66
CA GLN A 656 17.31 -9.57 -22.94
C GLN A 656 15.87 -9.91 -23.43
N PRO A 657 15.23 -9.11 -24.32
CA PRO A 657 15.29 -7.65 -24.54
C PRO A 657 13.88 -6.98 -24.60
N ASP A 658 13.80 -5.67 -24.81
CA ASP A 658 12.55 -4.94 -25.09
C ASP A 658 11.96 -5.22 -26.49
N ILE A 659 10.63 -5.25 -26.59
CA ILE A 659 9.89 -4.84 -27.80
C ILE A 659 8.75 -3.91 -27.37
N ALA A 660 8.77 -2.67 -27.88
CA ALA A 660 7.80 -1.64 -27.53
C ALA A 660 6.45 -1.83 -28.24
N ALA A 661 5.35 -1.54 -27.54
CA ALA A 661 4.03 -1.30 -28.11
C ALA A 661 3.64 0.17 -27.86
N SER A 662 3.10 0.85 -28.87
CA SER A 662 2.92 2.31 -28.88
C SER A 662 1.48 2.73 -29.24
N MET A 663 1.21 4.03 -29.06
CA MET A 663 0.05 4.79 -29.54
C MET A 663 -1.30 4.57 -28.83
N GLN A 664 -1.59 5.51 -27.92
CA GLN A 664 -2.64 6.52 -28.07
C GLN A 664 -3.99 6.11 -28.71
N SER A 665 -5.04 6.21 -27.90
CA SER A 665 -6.30 6.89 -28.27
C SER A 665 -6.44 8.12 -27.35
N GLY A 666 -7.17 9.19 -27.67
CA GLY A 666 -8.18 9.38 -28.72
C GLY A 666 -9.35 10.15 -28.12
N ALA A 667 -9.13 11.42 -27.75
CA ALA A 667 -10.02 12.14 -26.84
C ALA A 667 -11.37 12.52 -27.47
N ALA A 668 -12.47 12.22 -26.76
CA ALA A 668 -13.81 12.66 -27.14
C ALA A 668 -13.97 14.18 -26.95
N ARG A 669 -14.75 14.82 -27.83
CA ARG A 669 -14.98 16.27 -27.79
C ARG A 669 -15.96 16.66 -26.69
N VAL A 670 -15.56 17.63 -25.88
CA VAL A 670 -16.45 18.54 -25.14
C VAL A 670 -16.27 19.93 -25.76
N ILE A 671 -17.35 20.72 -25.89
CA ILE A 671 -17.32 22.05 -26.51
C ILE A 671 -17.77 23.08 -25.47
N ASP A 672 -16.93 24.11 -25.26
CA ASP A 672 -17.22 25.31 -24.49
C ASP A 672 -16.54 26.54 -25.15
N ILE A 673 -16.89 27.76 -24.73
CA ILE A 673 -16.69 29.00 -25.51
C ILE A 673 -16.16 30.15 -24.61
N ALA A 674 -15.14 30.96 -24.97
CA ALA A 674 -14.11 30.92 -26.02
C ALA A 674 -13.04 32.02 -25.74
N ALA A 675 -12.27 32.39 -26.79
CA ALA A 675 -11.30 33.51 -26.89
C ALA A 675 -9.82 33.25 -26.46
N ILE A 676 -8.90 33.80 -27.27
CA ILE A 676 -7.42 33.59 -27.45
C ILE A 676 -6.89 34.84 -28.21
N PRO A 677 -5.58 35.25 -28.27
CA PRO A 677 -4.29 34.69 -27.81
C PRO A 677 -3.66 35.53 -26.64
N THR A 678 -2.36 35.83 -26.38
CA THR A 678 -1.02 35.90 -27.08
C THR A 678 0.15 35.91 -26.06
N ALA A 679 1.46 35.75 -26.38
CA ALA A 679 2.21 34.98 -27.40
C ALA A 679 3.75 35.25 -27.33
N THR A 680 4.60 34.23 -27.04
CA THR A 680 5.99 33.98 -27.58
C THR A 680 7.18 34.96 -27.32
N PRO A 681 8.49 34.64 -27.60
CA PRO A 681 9.28 33.38 -27.40
C PRO A 681 10.84 33.53 -27.09
N SER A 682 11.56 32.39 -26.91
CA SER A 682 13.00 32.09 -27.32
C SER A 682 14.20 32.62 -26.45
N SER A 683 15.47 32.10 -26.48
CA SER A 683 16.21 31.11 -27.32
C SER A 683 17.53 30.48 -26.73
N SER A 684 17.93 29.27 -27.22
CA SER A 684 19.31 28.77 -27.62
C SER A 684 20.50 28.43 -26.66
N ASP A 685 20.86 27.12 -26.63
CA ASP A 685 22.12 26.42 -27.08
C ASP A 685 23.49 26.30 -26.32
N ASP A 686 24.15 25.14 -26.56
CA ASP A 686 25.60 24.74 -26.66
C ASP A 686 26.69 25.11 -25.60
N THR A 687 27.79 24.36 -25.35
CA THR A 687 28.25 22.96 -25.63
C THR A 687 29.24 22.46 -24.53
N ALA A 688 29.52 21.13 -24.41
CA ALA A 688 30.64 20.50 -23.65
C ALA A 688 30.66 20.66 -22.08
N SER A 689 31.52 20.04 -21.23
CA SER A 689 32.20 18.71 -21.10
C SER A 689 32.79 18.60 -19.64
N ASP A 690 33.57 17.63 -19.09
CA ASP A 690 34.39 16.46 -19.52
C ASP A 690 34.61 15.43 -18.33
N GLU A 691 35.36 14.32 -18.53
CA GLU A 691 35.65 13.21 -17.55
C GLU A 691 36.99 13.32 -16.73
N PRO A 692 37.36 12.40 -15.79
CA PRO A 692 36.64 11.73 -14.68
C PRO A 692 37.48 11.54 -13.35
N ALA A 693 36.92 10.96 -12.26
CA ALA A 693 37.62 10.00 -11.34
C ALA A 693 36.75 9.44 -10.16
N ALA A 694 36.80 8.10 -9.96
CA ALA A 694 36.60 7.23 -8.76
C ALA A 694 35.75 7.72 -7.54
N GLU A 695 34.61 7.05 -7.21
CA GLU A 695 34.41 5.97 -6.18
C GLU A 695 34.38 6.45 -4.69
N GLU A 696 33.58 5.92 -3.75
CA GLU A 696 33.02 4.57 -3.53
C GLU A 696 31.48 4.50 -3.23
N LYS A 697 30.96 3.28 -3.00
CA LYS A 697 29.56 2.85 -2.67
C LYS A 697 29.35 2.71 -1.14
N ALA A 698 28.18 2.50 -0.51
CA ALA A 698 26.70 2.65 -0.71
C ALA A 698 26.03 2.26 0.67
N PRO A 699 24.73 2.54 1.01
CA PRO A 699 23.61 1.65 0.62
C PRO A 699 22.14 2.20 0.59
N GLU A 700 21.30 1.48 -0.16
CA GLU A 700 19.84 1.16 -0.12
C GLU A 700 19.01 1.45 1.18
N ARG A 701 17.66 1.72 1.22
CA ARG A 701 16.52 1.69 0.24
C ARG A 701 15.16 2.24 0.82
N ILE A 702 14.25 2.79 -0.04
CA ILE A 702 12.74 2.74 -0.01
C ILE A 702 11.89 3.71 0.91
N LEU A 703 10.75 4.23 0.39
CA LEU A 703 9.88 5.35 0.91
C LEU A 703 8.34 5.12 0.80
N LYS A 704 7.51 6.19 0.92
CA LYS A 704 6.22 6.47 0.19
C LYS A 704 5.77 7.97 0.21
N SER A 705 5.10 8.41 -0.88
CA SER A 705 4.06 9.51 -1.02
C SER A 705 4.46 10.99 -0.77
N ASP A 706 3.83 12.04 -1.33
CA ASP A 706 2.89 12.28 -2.48
C ASP A 706 2.69 13.84 -2.62
N LEU A 707 3.38 14.61 -3.50
CA LEU A 707 3.24 16.10 -3.45
C LEU A 707 3.43 16.99 -4.71
N LEU A 708 3.28 16.51 -5.95
CA LEU A 708 3.15 17.38 -7.13
C LEU A 708 1.95 17.01 -8.00
N LYS A 709 1.37 18.01 -8.66
CA LYS A 709 0.48 17.85 -9.82
C LYS A 709 1.26 18.16 -11.09
N PRO A 710 0.86 17.62 -12.26
CA PRO A 710 1.56 17.87 -13.52
C PRO A 710 1.64 19.37 -13.83
N SER A 711 2.82 19.79 -14.29
CA SER A 711 2.97 21.02 -15.07
C SER A 711 3.16 20.62 -16.53
N ASP A 712 2.32 21.18 -17.40
CA ASP A 712 2.41 21.00 -18.87
C ASP A 712 3.76 21.45 -19.43
N GLU A 713 4.61 22.13 -18.67
CA GLU A 713 5.95 22.58 -19.07
C GLU A 713 7.05 21.61 -18.63
N LEU A 714 6.86 20.87 -17.52
CA LEU A 714 7.73 19.78 -17.12
C LEU A 714 7.54 18.54 -18.01
N GLU A 715 6.30 18.21 -18.43
CA GLU A 715 6.07 17.13 -19.40
C GLU A 715 6.68 17.43 -20.79
N LYS A 716 6.75 18.70 -21.20
CA LYS A 716 7.45 19.14 -22.43
C LYS A 716 8.97 18.94 -22.36
N LEU A 717 9.56 19.02 -21.16
CA LEU A 717 10.98 18.71 -20.96
C LEU A 717 11.24 17.19 -20.93
N ALA A 718 10.43 16.43 -20.18
CA ALA A 718 10.54 14.97 -20.11
C ALA A 718 10.36 14.28 -21.49
N SER A 719 9.58 14.88 -22.39
CA SER A 719 9.30 14.37 -23.75
C SER A 719 10.36 14.69 -24.81
N ARG A 720 11.54 15.21 -24.42
CA ARG A 720 12.76 15.38 -25.24
C ARG A 720 12.61 16.28 -26.49
N GLN A 721 12.34 17.58 -26.30
CA GLN A 721 12.45 18.59 -27.36
C GLN A 721 13.45 19.74 -27.10
N ALA A 722 14.31 19.64 -26.07
CA ALA A 722 15.30 20.67 -25.74
C ALA A 722 16.70 20.11 -25.46
N SER A 723 17.72 20.95 -25.64
CA SER A 723 19.12 20.70 -25.25
C SER A 723 19.35 21.00 -23.76
N ALA A 724 20.33 20.34 -23.13
CA ALA A 724 20.58 20.44 -21.70
C ALA A 724 21.20 21.80 -21.30
N TYR A 725 20.73 22.38 -20.19
CA TYR A 725 21.18 23.68 -19.67
C TYR A 725 22.56 23.58 -19.02
N ARG A 726 23.45 24.54 -19.27
CA ARG A 726 24.79 24.63 -18.67
C ARG A 726 25.19 26.07 -18.39
N GLN A 727 26.37 26.25 -17.81
CA GLN A 727 26.95 27.58 -17.59
C GLN A 727 27.03 28.41 -18.88
N GLY A 728 26.39 29.58 -18.89
CA GLY A 728 26.28 30.47 -20.05
C GLY A 728 24.92 30.47 -20.76
N ASN A 729 24.01 29.55 -20.43
CA ASN A 729 22.61 29.67 -20.86
C ASN A 729 21.87 30.70 -20.00
N ASN A 730 21.01 31.52 -20.63
CA ASN A 730 20.22 32.55 -19.96
C ASN A 730 18.75 32.44 -20.41
N SER A 731 17.85 32.04 -19.50
CA SER A 731 16.43 31.84 -19.83
C SER A 731 15.51 31.76 -18.60
N GLU A 732 14.20 31.81 -18.82
CA GLU A 732 13.19 31.69 -17.75
C GLU A 732 13.19 30.30 -17.11
N GLU A 733 13.51 29.25 -17.87
CA GLU A 733 13.63 27.87 -17.39
C GLU A 733 14.85 27.72 -16.45
N VAL A 734 15.96 28.41 -16.73
CA VAL A 734 17.08 28.54 -15.78
C VAL A 734 16.62 29.26 -14.51
N ARG A 735 15.75 30.26 -14.61
CA ARG A 735 15.19 30.97 -13.45
C ARG A 735 14.32 30.06 -12.58
N LEU A 736 13.58 29.12 -13.17
CA LEU A 736 12.79 28.11 -12.44
C LEU A 736 13.69 27.05 -11.79
N LEU A 737 14.73 26.59 -12.48
CA LEU A 737 15.77 25.70 -11.94
C LEU A 737 16.49 26.32 -10.72
N GLN A 738 16.85 27.60 -10.82
CA GLN A 738 17.44 28.35 -9.70
C GLN A 738 16.49 28.46 -8.50
N GLN A 739 15.18 28.64 -8.74
CA GLN A 739 14.16 28.62 -7.67
C GLN A 739 14.03 27.25 -7.01
N ALA A 740 14.12 26.16 -7.78
CA ALA A 740 14.15 24.79 -7.25
C ALA A 740 15.35 24.58 -6.31
N LEU A 741 16.55 24.96 -6.74
CA LEU A 741 17.77 24.89 -5.93
C LEU A 741 17.71 25.72 -4.65
N ILE A 742 17.21 26.97 -4.72
CA ILE A 742 17.03 27.82 -3.53
C ILE A 742 16.01 27.19 -2.56
N LYS A 743 14.93 26.61 -3.07
CA LYS A 743 13.89 25.94 -2.27
C LYS A 743 14.42 24.65 -1.61
N LEU A 744 15.41 23.99 -2.22
CA LEU A 744 16.18 22.87 -1.66
C LEU A 744 17.37 23.33 -0.79
N GLY A 745 17.57 24.64 -0.59
CA GLY A 745 18.55 25.20 0.34
C GLY A 745 19.95 25.52 -0.21
N PHE A 746 20.16 25.45 -1.54
CA PHE A 746 21.47 25.72 -2.16
C PHE A 746 21.73 27.23 -2.35
N ASP A 747 22.95 27.71 -2.00
CA ASP A 747 23.33 29.14 -2.06
C ASP A 747 23.79 29.59 -3.46
N LEU A 748 22.87 30.20 -4.20
CA LEU A 748 23.15 30.91 -5.46
C LEU A 748 23.78 32.31 -5.28
N GLY A 749 23.94 32.78 -4.04
CA GLY A 749 24.49 34.09 -3.73
C GLY A 749 23.51 35.24 -4.01
N LYS A 750 24.05 36.46 -4.10
CA LYS A 750 23.24 37.70 -4.12
C LYS A 750 22.35 37.89 -5.35
N ALA A 751 22.56 37.15 -6.42
CA ALA A 751 21.73 37.22 -7.63
C ALA A 751 20.43 36.40 -7.47
N GLY A 752 20.46 35.32 -6.67
CA GLY A 752 19.31 34.47 -6.41
C GLY A 752 18.89 33.67 -7.65
N ALA A 753 17.65 33.86 -8.08
CA ALA A 753 17.11 33.29 -9.31
C ALA A 753 16.83 34.40 -10.32
N ASP A 754 17.85 34.72 -11.12
CA ASP A 754 17.91 35.80 -12.09
C ASP A 754 17.70 35.35 -13.55
N GLY A 755 17.76 34.04 -13.82
CA GLY A 755 17.68 33.45 -15.15
C GLY A 755 19.04 33.23 -15.82
N ASP A 756 20.15 33.67 -15.21
CA ASP A 756 21.50 33.49 -15.75
C ASP A 756 22.17 32.25 -15.14
N PHE A 757 22.59 31.30 -15.99
CA PHE A 757 23.32 30.13 -15.52
C PHE A 757 24.79 30.50 -15.26
N GLY A 758 25.01 31.34 -14.26
CA GLY A 758 26.34 31.75 -13.81
C GLY A 758 27.08 30.61 -13.09
N GLY A 759 28.37 30.84 -12.80
CA GLY A 759 29.20 29.86 -12.08
C GLY A 759 28.64 29.44 -10.71
N LYS A 760 27.86 30.31 -10.05
CA LYS A 760 27.14 29.99 -8.81
C LYS A 760 26.02 28.96 -9.03
N THR A 761 25.24 29.10 -10.10
CA THR A 761 24.22 28.11 -10.53
C THR A 761 24.88 26.79 -10.92
N LYS A 762 26.00 26.83 -11.65
CA LYS A 762 26.79 25.62 -11.94
C LYS A 762 27.26 24.94 -10.65
N THR A 763 27.89 25.65 -9.72
CA THR A 763 28.33 25.07 -8.44
C THR A 763 27.17 24.50 -7.62
N ALA A 764 25.97 25.11 -7.65
CA ALA A 764 24.80 24.56 -6.99
C ALA A 764 24.23 23.32 -7.69
N ILE A 765 24.25 23.25 -9.03
CA ILE A 765 23.91 22.02 -9.77
C ILE A 765 24.94 20.92 -9.54
N GLU A 766 26.24 21.22 -9.55
CA GLU A 766 27.30 20.25 -9.21
C GLU A 766 27.14 19.74 -7.76
N GLN A 767 26.85 20.63 -6.81
CA GLN A 767 26.56 20.25 -5.43
C GLN A 767 25.30 19.40 -5.34
N PHE A 768 24.22 19.77 -6.04
CA PHE A 768 23.01 18.99 -6.11
C PHE A 768 23.28 17.60 -6.71
N GLN A 769 23.79 17.51 -7.95
CA GLN A 769 24.17 16.27 -8.64
C GLN A 769 25.07 15.36 -7.80
N LYS A 770 25.94 15.92 -6.96
CA LYS A 770 26.85 15.19 -6.08
C LYS A 770 26.25 14.77 -4.73
N SER A 771 25.34 15.57 -4.18
CA SER A 771 24.65 15.28 -2.91
C SER A 771 23.40 14.42 -3.09
N TYR A 772 22.82 14.45 -4.29
CA TYR A 772 21.57 13.79 -4.61
C TYR A 772 21.78 12.29 -4.81
N GLN A 773 21.04 11.49 -4.03
CA GLN A 773 20.91 10.07 -4.26
C GLN A 773 19.45 9.78 -4.63
N PRO A 774 19.18 9.14 -5.78
CA PRO A 774 17.82 8.80 -6.18
C PRO A 774 17.14 7.92 -5.15
N SER A 775 15.89 8.25 -4.83
CA SER A 775 15.04 7.46 -3.94
C SER A 775 14.37 6.31 -4.72
N HIS A 776 14.32 6.44 -6.05
CA HIS A 776 13.97 5.43 -7.05
C HIS A 776 12.53 4.88 -6.96
N GLN A 777 11.63 5.53 -6.20
CA GLN A 777 10.21 5.17 -6.23
C GLN A 777 9.44 5.82 -7.38
N THR A 778 9.76 7.07 -7.72
CA THR A 778 9.03 7.83 -8.75
C THR A 778 9.48 7.42 -10.15
N HIS A 779 10.80 7.24 -10.34
CA HIS A 779 11.41 6.86 -11.61
C HIS A 779 12.50 5.78 -11.39
N PRO A 780 12.17 4.48 -11.48
CA PRO A 780 13.10 3.39 -11.13
C PRO A 780 14.27 3.17 -12.10
N SER A 781 14.27 3.81 -13.28
CA SER A 781 15.16 3.47 -14.40
C SER A 781 16.02 4.62 -14.95
N TYR A 782 15.96 5.83 -14.37
CA TYR A 782 16.85 6.92 -14.74
C TYR A 782 18.12 6.93 -13.88
N SER A 783 19.17 7.54 -14.41
CA SER A 783 20.33 8.00 -13.65
C SER A 783 20.41 9.52 -13.79
N ILE A 784 20.83 10.21 -12.73
CA ILE A 784 20.94 11.68 -12.70
C ILE A 784 21.90 12.24 -13.78
N GLY A 785 22.91 11.44 -14.16
CA GLY A 785 24.03 11.83 -15.02
C GLY A 785 25.36 11.86 -14.24
N PRO A 786 26.48 12.24 -14.90
CA PRO A 786 27.70 12.61 -14.21
C PRO A 786 27.51 13.93 -13.43
N VAL A 787 28.42 14.20 -12.49
CA VAL A 787 28.49 15.51 -11.81
C VAL A 787 29.29 16.47 -12.69
N ASP A 788 28.63 17.07 -13.66
CA ASP A 788 29.21 17.91 -14.72
C ASP A 788 28.75 19.39 -14.66
N GLY A 789 27.75 19.70 -13.83
CA GLY A 789 27.12 21.01 -13.77
C GLY A 789 26.15 21.30 -14.92
N ILE A 790 25.76 20.27 -15.68
CA ILE A 790 24.88 20.34 -16.85
C ILE A 790 23.54 19.68 -16.52
N VAL A 791 22.45 20.44 -16.64
CA VAL A 791 21.11 19.95 -16.32
C VAL A 791 20.53 19.19 -17.51
N GLY A 792 20.96 17.93 -17.65
CA GLY A 792 20.31 16.96 -18.50
C GLY A 792 18.99 16.45 -17.92
N ASN A 793 18.28 15.63 -18.70
CA ASN A 793 16.99 15.02 -18.31
C ASN A 793 17.06 14.32 -16.94
N GLY A 794 18.16 13.63 -16.62
CA GLY A 794 18.35 12.99 -15.32
C GLY A 794 18.47 13.98 -14.16
N THR A 795 19.09 15.14 -14.37
CA THR A 795 19.21 16.18 -13.33
C THR A 795 17.90 16.94 -13.12
N LEU A 796 17.08 17.10 -14.17
CA LEU A 796 15.71 17.62 -14.02
C LEU A 796 14.81 16.66 -13.22
N LEU A 797 14.80 15.36 -13.56
CA LEU A 797 14.02 14.35 -12.85
C LEU A 797 14.45 14.23 -11.38
N ALA A 798 15.75 14.31 -11.10
CA ALA A 798 16.27 14.35 -9.74
C ALA A 798 15.83 15.60 -8.94
N LEU A 799 15.82 16.79 -9.56
CA LEU A 799 15.32 18.01 -8.90
C LEU A 799 13.83 17.92 -8.58
N ASP A 800 13.04 17.29 -9.46
CA ASP A 800 11.60 17.06 -9.24
C ASP A 800 11.38 16.06 -8.09
N GLU A 801 12.10 14.93 -8.09
CA GLU A 801 12.08 13.90 -7.04
C GLU A 801 12.56 14.48 -5.68
N ALA A 802 13.57 15.37 -5.67
CA ALA A 802 14.02 16.07 -4.46
C ALA A 802 12.98 17.04 -3.89
N LEU A 803 12.24 17.74 -4.76
CA LEU A 803 11.16 18.65 -4.39
C LEU A 803 9.89 17.91 -3.94
N MET A 804 9.61 16.75 -4.54
CA MET A 804 8.53 15.81 -4.18
C MET A 804 8.71 15.24 -2.77
N ASP A 805 9.86 14.61 -2.54
CA ASP A 805 10.15 13.88 -1.29
C ASP A 805 10.45 14.82 -0.11
N GLY A 806 10.44 16.14 -0.34
CA GLY A 806 10.52 17.15 0.71
C GLY A 806 11.88 17.17 1.42
N TRP A 807 12.98 17.12 0.65
CA TRP A 807 14.35 16.96 1.16
C TRP A 807 14.70 17.86 2.36
N VAL A 808 14.93 17.22 3.50
CA VAL A 808 15.60 17.80 4.68
C VAL A 808 16.71 16.81 5.08
N TYR A 809 17.88 17.32 5.43
CA TYR A 809 19.00 16.48 5.90
C TYR A 809 18.54 15.51 6.98
N GLU A 810 18.75 14.20 6.75
CA GLU A 810 18.62 13.20 7.81
C GLU A 810 19.68 13.50 8.86
N ASN A 811 19.23 14.14 9.94
CA ASN A 811 20.12 14.56 11.00
C ASN A 811 20.47 13.32 11.83
N ASP A 812 21.54 12.62 11.44
CA ASP A 812 22.13 11.49 12.16
C ASP A 812 22.24 11.78 13.67
N GLU A 813 22.48 13.03 14.06
CA GLU A 813 22.56 13.39 15.48
C GLU A 813 21.25 13.14 16.27
N MET A 814 20.13 12.95 15.57
CA MET A 814 18.80 12.74 16.12
C MET A 814 18.26 11.32 15.86
N ASP A 815 19.09 10.37 15.43
CA ASP A 815 18.72 8.95 15.32
C ASP A 815 18.42 8.30 16.69
N LEU A 816 17.47 7.36 16.73
CA LEU A 816 17.14 6.53 17.89
C LEU A 816 18.30 5.63 18.34
N LYS A 817 19.24 5.24 17.46
CA LYS A 817 20.40 4.39 17.79
C LYS A 817 21.24 4.96 18.94
N TRP A 818 21.31 6.28 19.06
CA TRP A 818 22.04 6.99 20.12
C TRP A 818 21.38 6.91 21.51
N LEU A 819 20.20 6.30 21.63
CA LEU A 819 19.56 6.00 22.92
C LEU A 819 20.05 4.67 23.56
N THR A 820 20.91 3.92 22.87
CA THR A 820 21.57 2.72 23.38
C THR A 820 23.07 2.97 23.55
N VAL A 821 23.62 2.72 24.75
CA VAL A 821 25.02 2.99 25.11
C VAL A 821 25.81 1.69 25.37
N PRO A 822 27.10 1.61 24.97
CA PRO A 822 27.92 0.39 25.08
C PRO A 822 28.27 -0.03 26.52
N LYS A 823 28.16 0.88 27.49
CA LYS A 823 28.18 0.60 28.94
C LYS A 823 27.20 1.53 29.64
N GLY A 824 26.70 1.15 30.81
CA GLY A 824 25.99 2.07 31.70
C GLY A 824 24.53 2.34 31.33
N GLN A 825 23.92 1.52 30.47
CA GLN A 825 22.52 1.70 30.02
C GLN A 825 21.54 1.88 31.20
N LEU A 826 21.76 1.15 32.29
CA LEU A 826 20.96 1.27 33.52
C LEU A 826 20.98 2.70 34.10
N THR A 827 22.15 3.34 34.13
CA THR A 827 22.33 4.72 34.60
C THR A 827 21.76 5.71 33.58
N PHE A 828 22.02 5.48 32.29
CA PHE A 828 21.53 6.28 31.17
C PHE A 828 20.00 6.42 31.20
N ASP A 829 19.27 5.31 31.35
CA ASP A 829 17.80 5.28 31.41
C ASP A 829 17.21 5.62 32.77
N ALA A 830 18.06 5.88 33.77
CA ALA A 830 17.65 6.36 35.07
C ALA A 830 17.79 7.90 35.21
N GLU A 831 18.63 8.55 34.40
CA GLU A 831 18.86 10.01 34.44
C GLU A 831 17.94 10.85 33.56
N GLY A 832 16.98 10.23 32.90
CA GLY A 832 15.85 10.92 32.30
C GLY A 832 15.26 10.13 31.15
N ASN A 833 14.52 10.83 30.30
CA ASN A 833 13.98 10.29 29.05
C ASN A 833 14.28 11.24 27.90
N ASP A 834 13.80 10.87 26.72
CA ASP A 834 13.95 11.62 25.46
C ASP A 834 12.60 12.19 24.95
N ILE A 835 11.58 12.23 25.82
CA ILE A 835 10.24 12.70 25.48
C ILE A 835 10.19 14.21 25.69
N GLU A 836 10.11 14.96 24.59
CA GLU A 836 9.96 16.41 24.63
C GLU A 836 8.69 16.82 25.39
N GLY A 837 8.79 17.87 26.22
CA GLY A 837 7.75 18.25 27.17
C GLY A 837 7.73 17.46 28.49
N SER A 838 8.55 16.41 28.65
CA SER A 838 8.70 15.73 29.94
C SER A 838 9.51 16.58 30.94
N PRO A 839 9.16 16.63 32.24
CA PRO A 839 10.01 17.26 33.26
C PRO A 839 11.33 16.53 33.50
N PHE A 840 11.52 15.36 32.88
CA PHE A 840 12.78 14.59 32.87
C PHE A 840 13.40 14.53 31.45
N PHE A 841 13.08 15.49 30.57
CA PHE A 841 13.62 15.56 29.21
C PHE A 841 15.12 15.88 29.23
N SER A 842 15.92 14.84 29.07
CA SER A 842 17.35 14.84 29.41
C SER A 842 18.28 15.55 28.42
N ARG A 843 17.76 15.97 27.27
CA ARG A 843 18.49 16.74 26.24
C ARG A 843 18.44 18.25 26.44
N ARG A 844 17.62 18.76 27.36
CA ARG A 844 17.56 20.20 27.68
C ARG A 844 18.34 20.53 28.97
N VAL A 845 19.08 21.63 28.96
CA VAL A 845 19.67 22.25 30.16
C VAL A 845 18.58 22.55 31.19
N HIS A 846 18.75 22.09 32.44
CA HIS A 846 17.80 22.38 33.51
C HIS A 846 18.46 22.40 34.91
N VAL A 847 17.72 22.91 35.90
CA VAL A 847 18.05 22.73 37.33
C VAL A 847 17.00 21.81 37.98
N PRO A 848 17.40 20.70 38.62
CA PRO A 848 16.48 19.81 39.33
C PRO A 848 15.69 20.54 40.42
N ASN A 849 14.37 20.65 40.23
CA ASN A 849 13.46 21.27 41.19
C ASN A 849 12.21 20.41 41.41
N ASN A 850 11.52 20.66 42.52
CA ASN A 850 10.24 20.05 42.86
C ASN A 850 9.23 21.18 43.10
N ASN A 851 8.24 21.31 42.21
CA ASN A 851 7.22 22.35 42.22
C ASN A 851 7.81 23.77 42.42
N GLY A 852 8.85 24.11 41.65
CA GLY A 852 9.50 25.42 41.68
C GLY A 852 10.52 25.62 42.81
N LYS A 853 10.68 24.66 43.72
CA LYS A 853 11.70 24.70 44.79
C LYS A 853 12.88 23.78 44.45
N VAL A 854 14.08 24.35 44.33
CA VAL A 854 15.32 23.56 44.11
C VAL A 854 15.58 22.67 45.32
N ILE A 855 15.89 21.38 45.09
CA ILE A 855 16.14 20.39 46.14
C ILE A 855 17.59 19.90 46.07
N GLY A 856 18.22 19.77 47.25
CA GLY A 856 19.57 19.23 47.39
C GLY A 856 20.68 20.27 47.14
N ASN A 857 21.83 19.79 46.66
CA ASN A 857 23.02 20.59 46.35
C ASN A 857 23.41 20.51 44.86
N SER A 858 22.48 20.15 43.96
CA SER A 858 22.75 20.11 42.52
C SER A 858 22.79 21.49 41.88
N GLY A 859 23.42 21.57 40.71
CA GLY A 859 23.49 22.75 39.86
C GLY A 859 22.77 22.55 38.53
N ILE A 860 23.42 22.98 37.46
CA ILE A 860 22.94 22.80 36.08
C ILE A 860 23.17 21.36 35.63
N THR A 861 22.13 20.71 35.10
CA THR A 861 22.16 19.33 34.60
C THR A 861 21.85 19.27 33.10
N ILE A 862 22.59 18.43 32.38
CA ILE A 862 22.41 18.17 30.93
C ILE A 862 22.88 16.74 30.57
N GLY A 863 22.38 16.18 29.46
CA GLY A 863 23.04 15.06 28.77
C GLY A 863 23.01 13.71 29.49
N ARG A 864 21.98 13.47 30.33
CA ARG A 864 21.83 12.30 31.23
C ARG A 864 23.03 12.15 32.19
N GLY A 865 23.04 12.94 33.26
CA GLY A 865 23.89 12.70 34.43
C GLY A 865 25.19 13.50 34.53
N LEU A 866 25.33 14.60 33.77
CA LEU A 866 26.32 15.64 34.06
C LEU A 866 25.69 16.74 34.92
N ASP A 867 25.92 16.73 36.24
CA ASP A 867 25.61 17.82 37.18
C ASP A 867 26.83 18.74 37.35
N LEU A 868 26.77 19.95 36.82
CA LEU A 868 27.84 20.95 36.87
C LEU A 868 27.99 21.61 38.25
N GLY A 869 26.98 21.54 39.12
CA GLY A 869 27.07 22.03 40.50
C GLY A 869 27.96 21.17 41.37
N ASN A 870 28.02 19.87 41.08
CA ASN A 870 28.99 18.92 41.64
C ASN A 870 29.93 18.39 40.54
N SER A 871 30.42 19.30 39.69
CA SER A 871 31.39 19.00 38.62
C SER A 871 32.56 18.15 39.15
N PRO A 872 33.14 17.23 38.35
CA PRO A 872 34.33 16.40 38.66
C PRO A 872 35.66 17.12 39.03
N THR A 873 35.59 18.30 39.66
CA THR A 873 36.71 19.02 40.26
C THR A 873 37.20 18.32 41.53
N GLY A 874 38.52 18.13 41.66
CA GLY A 874 39.10 17.16 42.59
C GLY A 874 39.72 17.71 43.86
N ALA A 875 39.13 17.38 45.01
CA ALA A 875 39.78 17.17 46.32
C ALA A 875 38.80 16.34 47.19
N ASN A 876 39.17 15.35 48.01
CA ASN A 876 40.43 15.12 48.72
C ASN A 876 40.95 13.67 48.52
N GLY A 877 42.18 13.49 48.04
CA GLY A 877 43.04 12.30 48.26
C GLY A 877 42.60 10.89 47.79
N GLN A 878 41.35 10.66 47.40
CA GLN A 878 40.81 9.32 47.09
C GLN A 878 39.84 9.32 45.88
N ASN A 879 40.28 9.83 44.72
CA ASN A 879 39.49 9.82 43.47
C ASN A 879 40.40 9.83 42.23
N PRO A 880 39.89 9.45 41.04
CA PRO A 880 40.65 9.45 39.79
C PRO A 880 40.88 10.87 39.25
N SER A 881 41.61 10.97 38.13
CA SER A 881 41.87 12.21 37.38
C SER A 881 40.60 13.00 37.04
N LYS A 882 40.73 14.34 37.05
CA LYS A 882 39.67 15.31 36.73
C LYS A 882 39.10 15.08 35.32
N LEU A 883 37.79 15.13 35.17
CA LEU A 883 37.13 15.20 33.87
C LEU A 883 37.21 16.65 33.35
N GLU A 884 37.96 16.88 32.27
CA GLU A 884 38.09 18.22 31.68
C GLU A 884 36.85 18.57 30.84
N LEU A 885 35.91 19.31 31.43
CA LEU A 885 34.66 19.72 30.80
C LEU A 885 34.84 20.37 29.41
N ARG A 886 35.90 21.17 29.23
CA ARG A 886 36.21 21.78 27.92
C ARG A 886 36.52 20.72 26.85
N SER A 887 37.19 19.62 27.23
CA SER A 887 37.46 18.49 26.34
C SER A 887 36.19 17.68 26.08
N LEU A 888 35.37 17.46 27.13
CA LEU A 888 34.07 16.78 27.03
C LEU A 888 33.13 17.48 26.03
N PHE A 889 32.93 18.78 26.16
CA PHE A 889 32.04 19.56 25.30
C PHE A 889 32.56 19.66 23.85
N HIS A 890 33.88 19.73 23.67
CA HIS A 890 34.51 19.71 22.35
C HIS A 890 34.35 18.36 21.65
N SER A 891 34.66 17.25 22.33
CA SER A 891 34.51 15.89 21.80
C SER A 891 33.06 15.52 21.50
N ALA A 892 32.10 16.08 22.24
CA ALA A 892 30.68 15.90 21.99
C ALA A 892 30.14 16.77 20.82
N GLY A 893 30.90 17.76 20.33
CA GLY A 893 30.45 18.66 19.25
C GLY A 893 29.47 19.74 19.69
N LEU A 894 29.44 20.13 20.97
CA LEU A 894 28.48 21.13 21.47
C LEU A 894 28.68 22.51 20.84
N ASN A 895 27.57 23.24 20.65
CA ASN A 895 27.57 24.65 20.22
C ASN A 895 28.56 25.49 21.06
N PRO A 896 29.46 26.28 20.45
CA PRO A 896 30.45 27.08 21.18
C PRO A 896 29.86 28.04 22.22
N LYS A 897 28.67 28.61 21.98
CA LYS A 897 27.98 29.46 22.97
C LYS A 897 27.55 28.67 24.20
N LEU A 898 26.86 27.55 23.98
CA LEU A 898 26.41 26.64 25.04
C LEU A 898 27.61 26.13 25.83
N SER A 899 28.68 25.73 25.15
CA SER A 899 29.94 25.28 25.76
C SER A 899 30.58 26.35 26.64
N MET A 900 30.69 27.59 26.16
CA MET A 900 31.22 28.73 26.93
C MET A 900 30.35 29.04 28.15
N TRP A 901 29.02 29.02 28.01
CA TRP A 901 28.10 29.29 29.10
C TRP A 901 28.08 28.15 30.15
N LEU A 902 28.08 26.87 29.75
CA LEU A 902 28.19 25.73 30.65
C LEU A 902 29.48 25.79 31.48
N LEU A 903 30.61 26.18 30.89
CA LEU A 903 31.86 26.42 31.61
C LEU A 903 31.80 27.62 32.59
N SER A 904 30.86 28.56 32.41
CA SER A 904 30.65 29.73 33.29
C SER A 904 29.72 29.45 34.48
N VAL A 905 29.11 28.26 34.54
CA VAL A 905 28.20 27.82 35.61
C VAL A 905 28.71 26.60 36.39
N GLU A 906 29.93 26.15 36.09
CA GLU A 906 30.64 25.14 36.89
C GLU A 906 30.71 25.55 38.37
N GLY A 907 30.35 24.63 39.27
CA GLY A 907 30.33 24.85 40.72
C GLY A 907 29.16 25.68 41.27
N LYS A 908 28.27 26.22 40.42
CA LYS A 908 27.04 26.89 40.89
C LYS A 908 25.99 25.85 41.31
N THR A 909 25.36 26.04 42.46
CA THR A 909 24.34 25.14 43.00
C THR A 909 23.10 25.92 43.44
N LYS A 910 21.97 25.23 43.65
CA LYS A 910 20.75 25.80 44.26
C LYS A 910 20.18 27.00 43.47
N SER A 911 19.86 28.10 44.16
CA SER A 911 19.37 29.37 43.60
C SER A 911 20.28 29.87 42.48
N ASP A 912 21.57 29.90 42.75
CA ASP A 912 22.58 30.56 41.93
C ASP A 912 22.76 29.85 40.57
N ALA A 913 22.42 28.56 40.50
CA ALA A 913 22.32 27.81 39.25
C ALA A 913 21.03 28.15 38.48
N LEU A 914 19.89 28.25 39.17
CA LEU A 914 18.60 28.60 38.55
C LEU A 914 18.61 30.04 38.02
N ASP A 915 19.15 30.98 38.79
CA ASP A 915 19.31 32.37 38.38
C ASP A 915 20.29 32.50 37.20
N ALA A 916 21.36 31.70 37.16
CA ALA A 916 22.28 31.66 36.02
C ALA A 916 21.67 31.05 34.74
N LEU A 917 20.68 30.15 34.86
CA LEU A 917 19.89 29.64 33.73
C LEU A 917 18.91 30.70 33.24
N ASN A 918 18.16 31.31 34.16
CA ASN A 918 17.19 32.37 33.87
C ASN A 918 17.84 33.63 33.25
N SER A 919 19.12 33.88 33.55
CA SER A 919 19.92 34.99 32.99
C SER A 919 20.92 34.57 31.91
N SER A 920 20.83 33.34 31.39
CA SER A 920 21.83 32.78 30.45
C SER A 920 21.97 33.53 29.12
N GLY A 921 20.89 34.16 28.64
CA GLY A 921 20.86 34.84 27.34
C GLY A 921 20.94 33.92 26.12
N LEU A 922 20.93 32.60 26.33
CA LEU A 922 20.81 31.58 25.29
C LEU A 922 19.34 31.44 24.87
N LYS A 923 19.10 31.10 23.61
CA LYS A 923 17.75 30.74 23.14
C LYS A 923 17.35 29.32 23.58
N ASP A 924 16.05 29.03 23.47
CA ASP A 924 15.46 27.72 23.75
C ASP A 924 16.06 26.58 22.89
N ASP A 925 16.40 26.86 21.63
CA ASP A 925 17.12 25.95 20.71
C ASP A 925 18.61 25.81 21.08
N GLU A 926 19.24 26.85 21.63
CA GLU A 926 20.63 26.83 22.08
C GLU A 926 20.82 26.13 23.44
N LEU A 927 19.71 25.80 24.13
CA LEU A 927 19.67 25.07 25.42
C LEU A 927 19.32 23.58 25.27
N VAL A 928 19.15 23.09 24.04
CA VAL A 928 18.85 21.68 23.73
C VAL A 928 19.99 21.06 22.92
N ILE A 929 20.43 19.87 23.32
CA ILE A 929 21.42 19.07 22.58
C ILE A 929 20.75 17.94 21.77
N THR A 930 21.49 17.38 20.83
CA THR A 930 21.04 16.25 20.00
C THR A 930 21.23 14.90 20.71
N ARG A 931 20.66 13.81 20.17
CA ARG A 931 20.80 12.46 20.76
C ARG A 931 22.25 11.97 20.71
N LYS A 932 22.97 12.23 19.61
CA LYS A 932 24.40 11.91 19.45
C LYS A 932 25.29 12.72 20.38
N GLN A 933 25.03 14.03 20.54
CA GLN A 933 25.71 14.85 21.55
C GLN A 933 25.51 14.27 22.96
N GLN A 934 24.27 13.90 23.32
CA GLN A 934 23.96 13.24 24.60
C GLN A 934 24.70 11.90 24.76
N TYR A 935 24.72 11.05 23.73
CA TYR A 935 25.43 9.78 23.72
C TYR A 935 26.94 9.94 23.94
N ILE A 936 27.59 10.86 23.22
CA ILE A 936 29.04 11.10 23.36
C ILE A 936 29.37 11.64 24.75
N MET A 937 28.58 12.61 25.25
CA MET A 937 28.73 13.14 26.61
C MET A 937 28.61 12.04 27.67
N PHE A 938 27.58 11.20 27.58
CA PHE A 938 27.36 10.15 28.58
C PHE A 938 28.51 9.15 28.62
N ASN A 939 28.97 8.64 27.48
CA ASN A 939 30.02 7.62 27.46
C ASN A 939 31.33 8.11 28.13
N LEU A 940 31.71 9.36 27.87
CA LEU A 940 32.89 10.00 28.47
C LEU A 940 32.71 10.30 29.97
N VAL A 941 31.51 10.70 30.41
CA VAL A 941 31.18 10.84 31.83
C VAL A 941 31.16 9.47 32.53
N TYR A 942 30.66 8.44 31.87
CA TYR A 942 30.54 7.09 32.40
C TYR A 942 31.89 6.43 32.66
N GLU A 943 32.88 6.62 31.77
CA GLU A 943 34.26 6.14 32.01
C GLU A 943 34.87 6.75 33.29
N TYR A 944 34.65 8.05 33.54
CA TYR A 944 35.06 8.68 34.80
C TYR A 944 34.31 8.07 36.01
N LEU A 945 33.02 7.78 35.89
CA LEU A 945 32.22 7.13 36.94
C LEU A 945 32.64 5.68 37.21
N GLU A 946 33.01 4.91 36.18
CA GLU A 946 33.53 3.55 36.28
C GLU A 946 34.86 3.53 37.06
N ASN A 947 35.79 4.43 36.70
CA ASN A 947 37.08 4.60 37.40
C ASN A 947 36.91 5.10 38.84
N LYS A 948 35.98 6.03 39.08
CA LYS A 948 35.62 6.52 40.42
C LYS A 948 35.05 5.42 41.30
N THR A 949 34.19 4.58 40.71
CA THR A 949 33.59 3.42 41.38
C THR A 949 34.63 2.38 41.74
N LYS A 950 35.53 2.03 40.80
CA LYS A 950 36.68 1.15 41.04
C LYS A 950 37.44 1.57 42.30
N ILE A 951 37.91 2.83 42.35
CA ILE A 951 38.62 3.37 43.50
C ILE A 951 37.78 3.32 44.79
N LEU A 952 36.48 3.64 44.73
CA LEU A 952 35.62 3.64 45.91
C LEU A 952 35.33 2.24 46.49
N VAL A 953 35.39 1.17 45.70
CA VAL A 953 35.24 -0.22 46.17
C VAL A 953 36.57 -0.95 46.40
N THR A 954 37.69 -0.47 45.83
CA THR A 954 39.03 -1.07 46.03
C THR A 954 39.96 -0.22 46.90
N LYS A 955 39.52 0.89 47.52
CA LYS A 955 40.36 1.68 48.44
C LYS A 955 40.69 0.91 49.73
N ARG A 956 41.86 1.20 50.31
CA ARG A 956 42.47 0.41 51.39
C ARG A 956 41.55 0.16 52.59
N ASP A 957 40.89 1.18 53.11
CA ASP A 957 39.97 1.07 54.25
C ASP A 957 38.70 0.25 53.94
N VAL A 958 38.31 0.16 52.67
CA VAL A 958 37.20 -0.70 52.20
C VAL A 958 37.69 -2.15 52.03
N GLN A 959 38.92 -2.36 51.54
CA GLN A 959 39.53 -3.70 51.50
C GLN A 959 39.74 -4.27 52.91
N GLU A 960 40.27 -3.48 53.84
CA GLU A 960 40.54 -3.88 55.23
C GLU A 960 39.24 -4.16 56.02
N ALA A 961 38.12 -3.53 55.65
CA ALA A 961 36.81 -3.73 56.30
C ALA A 961 35.93 -4.83 55.67
N TYR A 962 36.03 -5.07 54.35
CA TYR A 962 35.07 -5.90 53.61
C TYR A 962 35.68 -6.92 52.64
N GLY A 963 37.01 -6.98 52.51
CA GLY A 963 37.72 -7.88 51.60
C GLY A 963 38.04 -7.28 50.23
N VAL A 964 38.89 -7.98 49.45
CA VAL A 964 39.41 -7.49 48.17
C VAL A 964 38.48 -7.85 47.02
N VAL A 965 37.66 -6.87 46.60
CA VAL A 965 36.87 -6.95 45.35
C VAL A 965 37.81 -7.06 44.14
N ASP A 966 37.63 -8.08 43.31
CA ASP A 966 38.16 -8.05 41.94
C ASP A 966 37.24 -7.19 41.08
N TRP A 967 37.71 -5.99 40.73
CA TRP A 967 37.01 -5.12 39.81
C TRP A 967 37.17 -5.58 38.36
N ASP A 968 38.35 -6.04 37.95
CA ASP A 968 38.65 -6.21 36.55
C ASP A 968 37.99 -7.48 36.00
N GLY A 969 37.98 -8.58 36.76
CA GLY A 969 37.20 -9.80 36.47
C GLY A 969 35.67 -9.68 36.64
N MET A 970 35.15 -8.58 37.18
CA MET A 970 33.72 -8.41 37.44
C MET A 970 32.87 -8.32 36.14
N PRO A 971 31.73 -9.04 36.01
CA PRO A 971 30.86 -8.95 34.83
C PRO A 971 30.31 -7.54 34.57
N SER A 972 30.11 -7.18 33.30
CA SER A 972 29.63 -5.83 32.89
C SER A 972 28.31 -5.43 33.54
N LYS A 973 27.28 -6.30 33.51
CA LYS A 973 26.00 -6.05 34.21
C LYS A 973 26.16 -5.75 35.71
N ILE A 974 27.14 -6.38 36.37
CA ILE A 974 27.42 -6.17 37.79
C ILE A 974 28.15 -4.83 37.98
N LYS A 975 29.20 -4.56 37.18
CA LYS A 975 29.89 -3.25 37.14
C LYS A 975 28.88 -2.12 36.99
N ASP A 976 27.97 -2.21 36.02
CA ASP A 976 26.98 -1.18 35.73
C ASP A 976 26.04 -0.87 36.91
N VAL A 977 25.64 -1.90 37.69
CA VAL A 977 24.87 -1.68 38.93
C VAL A 977 25.73 -1.06 40.03
N VAL A 978 27.00 -1.46 40.20
CA VAL A 978 27.89 -0.86 41.22
C VAL A 978 28.25 0.60 40.87
N VAL A 979 28.32 0.93 39.57
CA VAL A 979 28.48 2.29 39.07
C VAL A 979 27.19 3.10 39.30
N ASP A 980 25.99 2.60 39.00
CA ASP A 980 24.74 3.32 39.32
C ASP A 980 24.56 3.54 40.84
N ILE A 981 24.90 2.55 41.68
CA ILE A 981 24.92 2.71 43.16
C ILE A 981 25.86 3.86 43.57
N THR A 982 27.02 3.98 42.93
CA THR A 982 27.99 5.04 43.23
C THR A 982 27.57 6.39 42.68
N TYR A 983 27.04 6.42 41.46
CA TYR A 983 26.50 7.61 40.79
C TYR A 983 25.34 8.23 41.59
N ARG A 984 24.40 7.40 42.05
CA ARG A 984 23.24 7.85 42.85
C ARG A 984 23.57 8.35 44.25
N GLY A 985 24.82 8.24 44.70
CA GLY A 985 25.21 8.50 46.08
C GLY A 985 24.81 7.39 47.06
N ASP A 986 24.28 6.26 46.58
CA ASP A 986 23.89 5.10 47.41
C ASP A 986 25.12 4.31 47.92
N SER A 987 26.36 4.76 47.66
CA SER A 987 27.62 4.10 48.02
C SER A 987 28.28 4.72 49.27
N TYR A 988 27.80 4.36 50.46
CA TYR A 988 28.33 4.81 51.76
C TYR A 988 28.41 3.67 52.78
N SER A 989 28.98 3.90 53.97
CA SER A 989 29.37 2.82 54.89
C SER A 989 28.23 1.87 55.27
N LYS A 990 27.00 2.39 55.45
CA LYS A 990 25.81 1.57 55.75
C LYS A 990 25.34 0.69 54.58
N THR A 991 25.62 1.05 53.33
CA THR A 991 25.23 0.23 52.16
C THR A 991 26.34 -0.72 51.75
N ARG A 992 27.60 -0.26 51.81
CA ARG A 992 28.78 -1.04 51.44
C ARG A 992 28.90 -2.33 52.26
N MET A 993 28.54 -2.31 53.55
CA MET A 993 28.53 -3.51 54.40
C MET A 993 27.60 -4.63 53.92
N HIS A 994 26.62 -4.35 53.05
CA HIS A 994 25.75 -5.38 52.47
C HIS A 994 26.26 -5.87 51.10
N TYR A 995 26.68 -4.97 50.21
CA TYR A 995 27.01 -5.34 48.83
C TYR A 995 28.51 -5.55 48.55
N VAL A 996 29.43 -4.95 49.30
CA VAL A 996 30.88 -5.11 49.07
C VAL A 996 31.38 -6.49 49.51
N PRO A 997 31.01 -7.06 50.67
CA PRO A 997 31.45 -8.41 51.05
C PRO A 997 31.04 -9.51 50.07
N VAL A 998 29.86 -9.40 49.44
CA VAL A 998 29.42 -10.38 48.42
C VAL A 998 30.19 -10.22 47.11
N LEU A 999 30.60 -9.01 46.72
CA LEU A 999 31.49 -8.79 45.58
C LEU A 999 32.93 -9.26 45.86
N ALA A 1000 33.42 -9.07 47.09
CA ALA A 1000 34.73 -9.57 47.52
C ALA A 1000 34.76 -11.10 47.52
N LYS A 1001 33.70 -11.76 48.01
CA LYS A 1001 33.58 -13.22 47.98
C LYS A 1001 33.40 -13.78 46.57
N ALA A 1002 32.68 -13.09 45.68
CA ALA A 1002 32.49 -13.51 44.30
C ALA A 1002 33.80 -13.66 43.51
N LYS A 1003 34.88 -13.00 43.94
CA LYS A 1003 36.24 -13.19 43.40
C LYS A 1003 36.74 -14.64 43.50
N GLU A 1004 36.37 -15.36 44.55
CA GLU A 1004 36.87 -16.72 44.83
C GLU A 1004 36.05 -17.81 44.12
N SER A 1005 34.79 -17.52 43.79
CA SER A 1005 33.84 -18.47 43.20
C SER A 1005 33.42 -18.17 41.76
N GLY A 1006 33.63 -16.94 41.29
CA GLY A 1006 33.00 -16.41 40.07
C GLY A 1006 31.48 -16.17 40.19
N ASP A 1007 30.88 -16.47 41.35
CA ASP A 1007 29.44 -16.42 41.55
C ASP A 1007 28.97 -15.08 42.14
N TYR A 1008 28.31 -14.28 41.31
CA TYR A 1008 27.73 -12.99 41.67
C TYR A 1008 26.25 -13.07 42.09
N ASN A 1009 25.62 -14.25 42.18
CA ASN A 1009 24.22 -14.38 42.61
C ASN A 1009 23.97 -13.77 44.00
N GLY A 1010 24.95 -13.81 44.90
CA GLY A 1010 24.87 -13.13 46.21
C GLY A 1010 24.65 -11.61 46.09
N PHE A 1011 25.24 -10.95 45.10
CA PHE A 1011 25.01 -9.54 44.82
C PHE A 1011 23.62 -9.28 44.23
N THR A 1012 23.17 -10.14 43.30
CA THR A 1012 21.80 -10.08 42.75
C THR A 1012 20.72 -10.27 43.83
N LEU A 1013 20.95 -11.16 44.80
CA LEU A 1013 20.08 -11.35 45.96
C LEU A 1013 20.07 -10.13 46.89
N VAL A 1014 21.23 -9.52 47.17
CA VAL A 1014 21.32 -8.27 47.95
C VAL A 1014 20.57 -7.11 47.26
N MET A 1015 20.57 -7.03 45.92
CA MET A 1015 19.75 -6.04 45.19
C MET A 1015 18.23 -6.32 45.26
N LYS A 1016 17.83 -7.57 45.52
CA LYS A 1016 16.42 -7.98 45.63
C LYS A 1016 15.84 -7.76 47.03
N ASP A 1017 16.65 -7.83 48.09
CA ASP A 1017 16.18 -7.74 49.47
C ASP A 1017 15.72 -6.32 49.84
N THR A 1018 14.41 -6.11 49.87
CA THR A 1018 13.81 -4.80 50.17
C THR A 1018 14.00 -4.34 51.62
N ASN A 1019 14.41 -5.23 52.54
CA ASN A 1019 14.64 -4.91 53.95
C ASN A 1019 16.04 -4.32 54.16
N ILE A 1020 17.04 -4.78 53.39
CA ILE A 1020 18.37 -4.15 53.36
C ILE A 1020 18.28 -2.68 52.95
N TRP A 1021 17.37 -2.35 52.03
CA TRP A 1021 17.26 -0.99 51.46
C TRP A 1021 16.17 -0.11 52.10
N SER A 1022 15.27 -0.65 52.95
CA SER A 1022 14.21 0.13 53.60
C SER A 1022 14.76 1.15 54.60
N ASP A 1023 15.79 0.77 55.34
CA ASP A 1023 16.35 1.54 56.46
C ASP A 1023 17.38 2.59 55.99
N VAL A 1024 17.53 2.73 54.67
CA VAL A 1024 18.66 3.40 54.01
C VAL A 1024 18.21 4.65 53.27
N VAL A 1025 17.15 4.58 52.44
CA VAL A 1025 16.55 5.76 51.76
C VAL A 1025 15.02 5.65 51.72
N LEU A 1026 14.35 6.45 52.55
CA LEU A 1026 12.89 6.41 52.82
C LEU A 1026 11.95 6.57 51.60
N THR A 1027 12.44 6.97 50.43
CA THR A 1027 11.62 7.28 49.23
C THR A 1027 12.00 6.49 47.97
N ALA A 1028 12.95 5.53 48.06
CA ALA A 1028 13.65 5.02 46.87
C ALA A 1028 13.39 3.55 46.47
N LYS A 1029 12.40 2.84 47.04
CA LYS A 1029 12.18 1.38 46.82
C LYS A 1029 12.22 0.94 45.34
N ASN A 1030 11.68 1.75 44.42
CA ASN A 1030 11.65 1.44 43.00
C ASN A 1030 13.03 1.45 42.31
N ARG A 1031 14.06 2.10 42.88
CA ARG A 1031 15.42 2.17 42.30
C ARG A 1031 16.16 0.85 42.45
N PHE A 1032 16.17 0.26 43.64
CA PHE A 1032 16.81 -1.04 43.89
C PHE A 1032 16.09 -2.18 43.16
N LEU A 1033 14.76 -2.12 43.05
CA LEU A 1033 14.01 -3.07 42.22
C LEU A 1033 14.38 -2.97 40.73
N ARG A 1034 14.70 -1.76 40.21
CA ARG A 1034 15.22 -1.58 38.85
C ARG A 1034 16.61 -2.21 38.69
N ARG A 1035 17.51 -2.01 39.66
CA ARG A 1035 18.84 -2.66 39.70
C ARG A 1035 18.72 -4.18 39.66
N TRP A 1036 17.89 -4.77 40.52
CA TRP A 1036 17.64 -6.21 40.51
C TRP A 1036 17.09 -6.70 39.17
N LYS A 1037 16.10 -6.02 38.59
CA LYS A 1037 15.56 -6.38 37.25
C LYS A 1037 16.59 -6.33 36.12
N TYR A 1038 17.57 -5.45 36.20
CA TYR A 1038 18.68 -5.37 35.22
C TYR A 1038 19.71 -6.51 35.40
N LEU A 1039 19.80 -7.09 36.60
CA LEU A 1039 20.60 -8.27 36.93
C LEU A 1039 19.88 -9.62 36.69
N GLN A 1040 18.65 -9.59 36.18
CA GLN A 1040 18.04 -10.74 35.50
C GLN A 1040 18.41 -10.68 34.01
#